data_AF-A0A806JD01-F1
#
_entry.id   AF-A0A806JD01-F1
#
_cell.length_a   1.000
_cell.length_b   1.000
_cell.length_c   1.000
_cell.angle_alpha   90.00
_cell.angle_beta   90.00
_cell.angle_gamma   90.00
#
_symmetry.space_group_name_H-M   'P 1'
#
loop_
_entity.id
_entity.type
_entity.pdbx_description
1 polymer ?
#
loop_
_entity_poly.entity_id
_entity_poly.type
_entity_poly.pdbx_seq_one_letter_code
_entity_poly.pdbx_strand_id
1 'polypeptide(L)'
;MKPYFSKALITALLSSSVNVLADDVYWASGVDKQKGWTADFQYPNQCWGAVAGNMLGWWKRELKTPVLFNPNTPNDNKEISKWLNKKYPNIQGGLYPFRGMEYFFEDFAPTVKLYETHNTKTSYEAQRGPTKISGGPFWTERYDSNAALVTKSLVENFKTGNVVAALTSWTHTVTLWGIEVDEKTGKIKKGYISDSVADQAGNLKMVEVTGDYVLDNKGNEIFRFLYSYYVPNGNKYVTDVYDIYSITYVSIDETRNNGTYKDTTNREDCKLSLAPGADASYCGISNSTTTTTATENNSSTNTETVAENTNEASTVTTEPAPEETDVDAQSSNTETSETETVSEVPPTEEAVAETSEQPTAVPTPEVAEPAPEPTPSVASTETATVSEVKPTEPETAEHRAVKSLKAAIANYQELSFVTSRVGDVTRYLIQREGINIALIDPNSKQILVNNTGLVNYDLTQNQNGNIRITKSPNQAAIKEANEVTSLHTDLNHVEMNNLNKRMGELRGIDANAGVWARVLGGKGSSDSYKHKFTHIQTGFDKQSHLSNAELFTGVTVTHTSTDIEGKIGSTNGDVKSIGAGVYATALFDNGFYLDTIAKYVKNNHKFDYAFKEMKLDFKSQQYHTHSFYLGGEVGYRFNLGSGYVEPQAEVIYVKNSQANLADNGHKLTIKASNGLVGRLGVNAGKTFEIGQSKATAWAGIGYQWDIAKRNEILVDGISASNSKKDARMLMDLGLNIRANDKLSIGLSLEGSVFGKYNTDLSVNSNIRYSF
;
A
#
# COMPACT_ATOMS: atom_id res chain seq x y z
N MET A 1 -20.67 -49.03 -27.67
CA MET A 1 -21.49 -47.78 -27.67
C MET A 1 -20.57 -46.61 -27.33
N LYS A 2 -20.84 -45.38 -27.79
CA LYS A 2 -20.05 -44.19 -27.40
C LYS A 2 -20.55 -43.64 -26.05
N PRO A 3 -19.69 -43.33 -25.06
CA PRO A 3 -20.13 -42.83 -23.76
C PRO A 3 -20.45 -41.33 -23.80
N TYR A 4 -21.70 -40.96 -23.51
CA TYR A 4 -22.15 -39.58 -23.29
C TYR A 4 -22.10 -39.24 -21.78
N PHE A 5 -20.92 -38.90 -21.25
CA PHE A 5 -20.75 -38.53 -19.82
C PHE A 5 -19.59 -37.54 -19.61
N SER A 6 -19.71 -36.29 -20.09
CA SER A 6 -18.63 -35.29 -19.91
C SER A 6 -19.01 -33.79 -19.99
N LYS A 7 -20.28 -33.40 -19.78
CA LYS A 7 -20.67 -31.96 -19.77
C LYS A 7 -21.46 -31.49 -18.54
N ALA A 8 -22.52 -32.19 -18.13
CA ALA A 8 -23.43 -31.70 -17.07
C ALA A 8 -22.72 -31.42 -15.72
N LEU A 9 -21.81 -32.32 -15.29
CA LEU A 9 -21.20 -32.24 -13.97
C LEU A 9 -20.15 -31.11 -13.83
N ILE A 10 -19.54 -30.67 -14.94
CA ILE A 10 -18.53 -29.61 -14.93
C ILE A 10 -19.20 -28.23 -14.84
N THR A 11 -20.35 -28.06 -15.49
CA THR A 11 -21.09 -26.78 -15.48
C THR A 11 -21.68 -26.45 -14.09
N ALA A 12 -22.10 -27.46 -13.33
CA ALA A 12 -22.73 -27.27 -12.01
C ALA A 12 -21.79 -26.78 -10.89
N LEU A 13 -20.47 -26.83 -11.09
CA LEU A 13 -19.45 -26.38 -10.12
C LEU A 13 -18.89 -24.98 -10.40
N LEU A 14 -19.36 -24.29 -11.45
CA LEU A 14 -18.86 -22.98 -11.89
C LEU A 14 -19.90 -21.85 -11.82
N SER A 15 -21.11 -22.13 -11.31
CA SER A 15 -22.23 -21.17 -11.24
C SER A 15 -22.41 -20.56 -9.84
N SER A 16 -21.35 -20.00 -9.28
CA SER A 16 -21.40 -19.08 -8.14
C SER A 16 -20.67 -17.78 -8.50
N SER A 17 -21.33 -16.97 -9.34
CA SER A 17 -20.86 -15.64 -9.72
C SER A 17 -20.79 -14.72 -8.50
N VAL A 18 -19.61 -14.62 -7.90
CA VAL A 18 -19.29 -13.57 -6.94
C VAL A 18 -19.32 -12.26 -7.72
N ASN A 19 -20.32 -11.42 -7.46
CA ASN A 19 -20.30 -10.04 -7.94
C ASN A 19 -19.11 -9.34 -7.30
N VAL A 20 -18.10 -9.04 -8.12
CA VAL A 20 -17.07 -8.07 -7.77
C VAL A 20 -17.79 -6.72 -7.69
N LEU A 21 -17.96 -6.20 -6.48
CA LEU A 21 -18.32 -4.80 -6.29
C LEU A 21 -17.21 -3.96 -6.93
N ALA A 22 -17.57 -3.16 -7.93
CA ALA A 22 -16.63 -2.35 -8.69
C ALA A 22 -16.36 -1.04 -7.95
N ASP A 23 -15.15 -0.49 -8.12
CA ASP A 23 -14.91 0.90 -7.74
C ASP A 23 -15.71 1.82 -8.67
N ASP A 24 -16.53 2.67 -8.06
CA ASP A 24 -17.53 3.45 -8.77
C ASP A 24 -16.88 4.75 -9.31
N VAL A 25 -17.01 4.99 -10.62
CA VAL A 25 -16.37 6.13 -11.31
C VAL A 25 -17.42 7.10 -11.82
N TYR A 26 -17.53 8.24 -11.16
CA TYR A 26 -18.53 9.27 -11.47
C TYR A 26 -17.95 10.30 -12.45
N TRP A 27 -18.58 10.42 -13.62
CA TRP A 27 -18.16 11.31 -14.71
C TRP A 27 -19.18 12.41 -14.98
N ALA A 28 -18.69 13.55 -15.44
CA ALA A 28 -19.53 14.56 -16.08
C ALA A 28 -20.19 14.02 -17.37
N SER A 29 -21.42 14.45 -17.66
CA SER A 29 -22.14 14.10 -18.91
C SER A 29 -21.26 14.30 -20.16
N GLY A 30 -21.32 13.33 -21.07
CA GLY A 30 -20.56 13.32 -22.31
C GLY A 30 -19.06 13.02 -22.19
N VAL A 31 -18.51 12.83 -20.97
CA VAL A 31 -17.07 12.64 -20.74
C VAL A 31 -16.75 11.24 -20.21
N ASP A 32 -15.65 10.65 -20.71
CA ASP A 32 -15.03 9.42 -20.19
C ASP A 32 -13.54 9.37 -20.61
N LYS A 33 -12.80 8.34 -20.17
CA LYS A 33 -11.36 8.15 -20.47
C LYS A 33 -11.01 8.05 -21.96
N GLN A 34 -11.97 7.75 -22.84
CA GLN A 34 -11.76 7.60 -24.29
C GLN A 34 -12.21 8.84 -25.06
N LYS A 35 -13.30 9.51 -24.63
CA LYS A 35 -13.84 10.71 -25.28
C LYS A 35 -13.14 12.02 -24.89
N GLY A 36 -12.40 12.02 -23.79
CA GLY A 36 -11.38 13.02 -23.39
C GLY A 36 -11.60 14.47 -23.83
N TRP A 37 -12.22 15.30 -22.99
CA TRP A 37 -12.43 16.72 -23.31
C TRP A 37 -11.13 17.52 -23.42
N THR A 38 -11.14 18.55 -24.26
CA THR A 38 -9.99 19.41 -24.57
C THR A 38 -9.60 20.31 -23.40
N ALA A 39 -8.31 20.29 -23.07
CA ALA A 39 -7.63 21.47 -22.54
C ALA A 39 -7.20 22.35 -23.71
N ASP A 40 -7.42 23.65 -23.58
CA ASP A 40 -6.70 24.67 -24.34
C ASP A 40 -5.62 25.30 -23.45
N PHE A 41 -4.51 25.71 -24.08
CA PHE A 41 -3.44 26.42 -23.40
C PHE A 41 -3.96 27.73 -22.80
N GLN A 42 -3.56 28.05 -21.57
CA GLN A 42 -3.78 29.38 -21.00
C GLN A 42 -3.13 30.47 -21.86
N TYR A 43 -3.77 31.63 -21.92
CA TYR A 43 -3.06 32.86 -22.21
C TYR A 43 -2.17 33.24 -21.01
N PRO A 44 -1.09 34.03 -21.18
CA PRO A 44 -0.15 34.32 -20.10
C PRO A 44 -0.83 34.81 -18.81
N ASN A 45 -0.59 34.08 -17.72
CA ASN A 45 -1.16 34.31 -16.38
C ASN A 45 -2.70 34.17 -16.27
N GLN A 46 -3.37 33.47 -17.20
CA GLN A 46 -4.84 33.31 -17.27
C GLN A 46 -5.35 31.85 -17.23
N CYS A 47 -4.81 31.00 -16.35
CA CYS A 47 -5.35 29.66 -16.13
C CYS A 47 -6.84 29.68 -15.71
N TRP A 48 -7.27 30.69 -14.94
CA TRP A 48 -8.69 30.92 -14.62
C TRP A 48 -9.58 31.08 -15.88
N GLY A 49 -9.06 31.73 -16.92
CA GLY A 49 -9.79 31.98 -18.17
C GLY A 49 -9.91 30.73 -19.04
N ALA A 50 -8.85 29.91 -19.08
CA ALA A 50 -8.88 28.61 -19.76
C ALA A 50 -9.82 27.62 -19.06
N VAL A 51 -9.76 27.54 -17.72
CA VAL A 51 -10.65 26.67 -16.94
C VAL A 51 -12.11 27.10 -17.06
N ALA A 52 -12.40 28.40 -16.98
CA ALA A 52 -13.75 28.93 -17.24
C ALA A 52 -14.22 28.59 -18.66
N GLY A 53 -13.38 28.76 -19.68
CA GLY A 53 -13.68 28.39 -21.06
C GLY A 53 -13.99 26.89 -21.23
N ASN A 54 -13.18 26.01 -20.66
CA ASN A 54 -13.39 24.56 -20.68
C ASN A 54 -14.74 24.17 -20.07
N MET A 55 -15.05 24.71 -18.89
CA MET A 55 -16.28 24.42 -18.16
C MET A 55 -17.53 24.97 -18.86
N LEU A 56 -17.46 26.20 -19.40
CA LEU A 56 -18.56 26.81 -20.15
C LEU A 56 -18.77 26.12 -21.51
N GLY A 57 -17.69 25.69 -22.18
CA GLY A 57 -17.77 24.91 -23.41
C GLY A 57 -18.36 23.51 -23.20
N TRP A 58 -18.08 22.88 -22.06
CA TRP A 58 -18.80 21.67 -21.63
C TRP A 58 -20.27 21.95 -21.35
N TRP A 59 -20.56 22.95 -20.53
CA TRP A 59 -21.91 23.33 -20.14
C TRP A 59 -22.79 23.61 -21.38
N LYS A 60 -22.33 24.46 -22.30
CA LYS A 60 -23.04 24.76 -23.57
C LYS A 60 -23.38 23.53 -24.41
N ARG A 61 -22.53 22.49 -24.38
CA ARG A 61 -22.63 21.30 -25.24
C ARG A 61 -23.58 20.25 -24.66
N GLU A 62 -23.55 20.06 -23.34
CA GLU A 62 -24.36 19.05 -22.64
C GLU A 62 -25.70 19.61 -22.11
N LEU A 63 -25.96 20.90 -22.32
CA LEU A 63 -27.18 21.57 -21.85
C LEU A 63 -28.43 21.03 -22.55
N LYS A 64 -29.38 20.55 -21.74
CA LYS A 64 -30.67 20.02 -22.20
C LYS A 64 -31.79 21.08 -22.22
N THR A 65 -31.61 22.16 -21.46
CA THR A 65 -32.53 23.30 -21.35
C THR A 65 -32.26 24.33 -22.47
N PRO A 66 -33.29 24.81 -23.21
CA PRO A 66 -33.10 25.89 -24.18
C PRO A 66 -32.66 27.19 -23.49
N VAL A 67 -31.48 27.71 -23.87
CA VAL A 67 -30.98 29.03 -23.45
C VAL A 67 -30.86 29.95 -24.67
N LEU A 68 -31.33 31.19 -24.52
CA LEU A 68 -31.18 32.24 -25.53
C LEU A 68 -29.76 32.82 -25.47
N PHE A 69 -29.00 32.57 -26.53
CA PHE A 69 -27.65 33.11 -26.71
C PHE A 69 -27.65 34.35 -27.61
N ASN A 70 -26.83 35.35 -27.26
CA ASN A 70 -26.64 36.53 -28.10
C ASN A 70 -25.94 36.17 -29.44
N PRO A 71 -26.20 36.87 -30.57
CA PRO A 71 -25.73 36.45 -31.89
C PRO A 71 -24.21 36.30 -32.09
N ASN A 72 -23.41 36.92 -31.22
CA ASN A 72 -21.94 36.88 -31.26
C ASN A 72 -21.33 35.93 -30.20
N THR A 73 -22.10 34.98 -29.68
CA THR A 73 -21.65 34.06 -28.63
C THR A 73 -20.53 33.13 -29.12
N PRO A 74 -19.35 33.10 -28.46
CA PRO A 74 -18.27 32.17 -28.77
C PRO A 74 -18.74 30.71 -28.85
N ASN A 75 -18.30 29.97 -29.86
CA ASN A 75 -18.86 28.67 -30.18
C ASN A 75 -18.44 27.58 -29.17
N ASP A 76 -17.15 27.50 -28.87
CA ASP A 76 -16.51 26.44 -28.07
C ASP A 76 -15.67 26.99 -26.89
N ASN A 77 -15.02 26.10 -26.14
CA ASN A 77 -14.15 26.45 -25.02
C ASN A 77 -12.97 27.35 -25.42
N LYS A 78 -12.42 27.16 -26.63
CA LYS A 78 -11.28 27.88 -27.17
C LYS A 78 -11.65 29.33 -27.48
N GLU A 79 -12.79 29.55 -28.12
CA GLU A 79 -13.30 30.89 -28.42
C GLU A 79 -13.72 31.63 -27.15
N ILE A 80 -14.29 30.94 -26.16
CA ILE A 80 -14.60 31.55 -24.84
C ILE A 80 -13.31 32.00 -24.14
N SER A 81 -12.29 31.14 -24.06
CA SER A 81 -10.99 31.47 -23.45
C SER A 81 -10.30 32.64 -24.16
N LYS A 82 -10.38 32.68 -25.50
CA LYS A 82 -9.87 33.77 -26.35
C LYS A 82 -10.62 35.09 -26.13
N TRP A 83 -11.95 35.05 -25.94
CA TRP A 83 -12.75 36.23 -25.60
C TRP A 83 -12.43 36.74 -24.19
N LEU A 84 -12.33 35.85 -23.19
CA LEU A 84 -11.95 36.23 -21.81
C LEU A 84 -10.62 36.98 -21.79
N ASN A 85 -9.57 36.41 -22.39
CA ASN A 85 -8.26 37.07 -22.48
C ASN A 85 -8.30 38.39 -23.27
N LYS A 86 -9.08 38.48 -24.35
CA LYS A 86 -9.21 39.73 -25.13
C LYS A 86 -9.92 40.83 -24.34
N LYS A 87 -10.95 40.50 -23.55
CA LYS A 87 -11.79 41.47 -22.84
C LYS A 87 -11.23 41.83 -21.46
N TYR A 88 -10.53 40.90 -20.81
CA TYR A 88 -10.01 41.04 -19.44
C TYR A 88 -8.51 40.66 -19.32
N PRO A 89 -7.60 41.21 -20.16
CA PRO A 89 -6.19 40.80 -20.19
C PRO A 89 -5.43 41.01 -18.86
N ASN A 90 -5.90 41.96 -18.04
CA ASN A 90 -5.21 42.38 -16.82
C ASN A 90 -5.63 41.59 -15.55
N ILE A 91 -6.54 40.61 -15.65
CA ILE A 91 -6.92 39.74 -14.52
C ILE A 91 -5.96 38.54 -14.49
N GLN A 92 -5.19 38.41 -13.41
CA GLN A 92 -4.07 37.45 -13.30
C GLN A 92 -4.19 36.53 -12.08
N GLY A 93 -3.64 35.32 -12.21
CA GLY A 93 -3.61 34.29 -11.17
C GLY A 93 -4.80 33.32 -11.24
N GLY A 94 -4.67 32.13 -10.65
CA GLY A 94 -5.69 31.08 -10.74
C GLY A 94 -7.02 31.33 -10.01
N LEU A 95 -7.14 32.45 -9.28
CA LEU A 95 -8.36 32.78 -8.55
C LEU A 95 -9.50 33.19 -9.49
N TYR A 96 -10.72 32.84 -9.08
CA TYR A 96 -11.99 33.27 -9.69
C TYR A 96 -12.39 32.72 -11.09
N PRO A 97 -12.31 31.39 -11.37
CA PRO A 97 -13.00 30.80 -12.53
C PRO A 97 -14.48 31.18 -12.63
N PHE A 98 -15.19 31.28 -11.49
CA PHE A 98 -16.57 31.75 -11.42
C PHE A 98 -16.77 33.14 -12.05
N ARG A 99 -15.75 34.00 -12.04
CA ARG A 99 -15.86 35.37 -12.58
C ARG A 99 -15.82 35.39 -14.10
N GLY A 100 -15.11 34.43 -14.72
CA GLY A 100 -15.23 34.15 -16.15
C GLY A 100 -16.62 33.63 -16.53
N MET A 101 -17.26 32.87 -15.64
CA MET A 101 -18.65 32.44 -15.81
C MET A 101 -19.62 33.61 -15.69
N GLU A 102 -19.53 34.42 -14.62
CA GLU A 102 -20.32 35.67 -14.46
C GLU A 102 -20.28 36.52 -15.74
N TYR A 103 -19.08 36.85 -16.22
CA TYR A 103 -18.93 37.66 -17.43
C TYR A 103 -19.50 36.97 -18.70
N PHE A 104 -19.40 35.64 -18.82
CA PHE A 104 -19.94 34.94 -19.99
C PHE A 104 -21.46 34.96 -20.00
N PHE A 105 -22.10 34.72 -18.86
CA PHE A 105 -23.56 34.79 -18.75
C PHE A 105 -24.06 36.25 -18.92
N GLU A 106 -23.35 37.22 -18.37
CA GLU A 106 -23.63 38.66 -18.54
C GLU A 106 -23.53 39.12 -20.02
N ASP A 107 -22.51 38.71 -20.78
CA ASP A 107 -22.34 39.09 -22.20
C ASP A 107 -23.21 38.28 -23.18
N PHE A 108 -23.46 36.99 -22.91
CA PHE A 108 -23.93 36.05 -23.94
C PHE A 108 -25.21 35.30 -23.63
N ALA A 109 -25.56 35.11 -22.36
CA ALA A 109 -26.77 34.40 -21.96
C ALA A 109 -27.54 35.17 -20.86
N PRO A 110 -27.88 36.46 -21.06
CA PRO A 110 -28.40 37.35 -20.02
C PRO A 110 -29.80 36.97 -19.51
N THR A 111 -30.49 36.06 -20.19
CA THR A 111 -31.76 35.47 -19.72
C THR A 111 -31.56 34.42 -18.62
N VAL A 112 -30.34 33.91 -18.42
CA VAL A 112 -30.03 32.94 -17.37
C VAL A 112 -29.90 33.66 -16.04
N LYS A 113 -30.73 33.24 -15.08
CA LYS A 113 -30.75 33.78 -13.71
C LYS A 113 -29.55 33.24 -12.94
N LEU A 114 -28.68 34.12 -12.44
CA LEU A 114 -27.47 33.75 -11.71
C LEU A 114 -27.65 33.77 -10.18
N TYR A 115 -28.60 34.57 -9.68
CA TYR A 115 -28.83 34.82 -8.24
C TYR A 115 -30.34 34.82 -7.93
N GLU A 116 -30.74 34.36 -6.72
CA GLU A 116 -32.15 34.17 -6.32
C GLU A 116 -33.01 35.43 -6.58
N THR A 117 -32.44 36.62 -6.41
CA THR A 117 -33.06 37.95 -6.52
C THR A 117 -32.62 38.73 -7.77
N HIS A 118 -33.01 38.24 -8.95
CA HIS A 118 -32.86 38.93 -10.25
C HIS A 118 -31.46 39.51 -10.51
N ASN A 119 -30.44 38.64 -10.45
CA ASN A 119 -29.03 38.96 -10.68
C ASN A 119 -28.40 39.98 -9.71
N THR A 120 -29.07 40.31 -8.60
CA THR A 120 -28.51 41.14 -7.52
C THR A 120 -27.57 40.30 -6.66
N LYS A 121 -26.28 40.64 -6.67
CA LYS A 121 -25.23 39.96 -5.88
C LYS A 121 -25.21 40.51 -4.45
N THR A 122 -25.13 39.66 -3.43
CA THR A 122 -24.79 40.12 -2.06
C THR A 122 -23.38 40.69 -2.01
N SER A 123 -23.05 41.44 -0.94
CA SER A 123 -21.69 41.94 -0.68
C SER A 123 -20.64 40.82 -0.60
N TYR A 124 -21.04 39.63 -0.14
CA TYR A 124 -20.19 38.43 -0.13
C TYR A 124 -20.00 37.88 -1.54
N GLU A 125 -21.08 37.59 -2.27
CA GLU A 125 -21.02 37.03 -3.63
C GLU A 125 -20.29 37.95 -4.61
N ALA A 126 -20.42 39.27 -4.47
CA ALA A 126 -19.70 40.24 -5.29
C ALA A 126 -18.17 40.11 -5.18
N GLN A 127 -17.66 39.58 -4.06
CA GLN A 127 -16.23 39.34 -3.78
C GLN A 127 -15.82 37.87 -3.93
N ARG A 128 -16.76 36.94 -3.76
CA ARG A 128 -16.49 35.51 -3.54
C ARG A 128 -17.29 34.57 -4.46
N GLY A 129 -18.06 35.11 -5.40
CA GLY A 129 -18.86 34.35 -6.37
C GLY A 129 -20.14 33.78 -5.78
N PRO A 130 -21.02 33.19 -6.60
CA PRO A 130 -22.27 32.60 -6.13
C PRO A 130 -22.03 31.48 -5.10
N THR A 131 -22.93 31.39 -4.14
CA THR A 131 -23.01 30.29 -3.17
C THR A 131 -23.89 29.16 -3.71
N LYS A 132 -23.87 27.98 -3.08
CA LYS A 132 -24.69 26.83 -3.50
C LYS A 132 -26.18 27.16 -3.67
N ILE A 133 -26.68 28.06 -2.82
CA ILE A 133 -28.09 28.50 -2.74
C ILE A 133 -28.44 29.64 -3.70
N SER A 134 -27.47 30.29 -4.37
CA SER A 134 -27.74 31.42 -5.27
C SER A 134 -28.64 31.03 -6.46
N GLY A 135 -28.82 29.73 -6.72
CA GLY A 135 -29.80 29.18 -7.64
C GLY A 135 -29.47 29.25 -9.13
N GLY A 136 -28.39 29.96 -9.49
CA GLY A 136 -27.83 29.92 -10.83
C GLY A 136 -27.11 28.60 -11.19
N PRO A 137 -26.63 28.49 -12.44
CA PRO A 137 -26.00 27.29 -12.98
C PRO A 137 -24.57 27.04 -12.48
N PHE A 138 -23.96 27.96 -11.75
CA PHE A 138 -22.64 27.77 -11.13
C PHE A 138 -22.60 28.33 -9.70
N TRP A 139 -21.73 27.78 -8.87
CA TRP A 139 -21.47 28.22 -7.50
C TRP A 139 -20.05 27.86 -7.05
N THR A 140 -19.57 28.48 -5.97
CA THR A 140 -18.21 28.27 -5.43
C THR A 140 -18.23 27.86 -3.97
N GLU A 141 -17.69 26.68 -3.70
CA GLU A 141 -17.50 26.12 -2.36
C GLU A 141 -16.03 26.26 -1.91
N ARG A 142 -15.80 26.25 -0.60
CA ARG A 142 -14.55 26.64 0.07
C ARG A 142 -14.23 25.66 1.18
N TYR A 143 -13.01 25.16 1.17
CA TYR A 143 -12.65 24.04 2.01
C TYR A 143 -11.32 24.18 2.74
N ASP A 144 -10.45 25.11 2.32
CA ASP A 144 -9.10 25.26 2.87
C ASP A 144 -8.37 23.89 2.93
N SER A 145 -8.55 23.10 1.86
CA SER A 145 -8.13 21.71 1.71
C SER A 145 -8.71 20.68 2.70
N ASN A 146 -9.69 21.00 3.56
CA ASN A 146 -10.25 20.06 4.54
C ASN A 146 -10.77 18.75 3.90
N ALA A 147 -10.21 17.62 4.32
CA ALA A 147 -10.43 16.34 3.64
C ALA A 147 -11.88 15.88 3.64
N ALA A 148 -12.56 15.93 4.78
CA ALA A 148 -13.93 15.44 4.92
C ALA A 148 -14.90 16.28 4.06
N LEU A 149 -14.72 17.60 4.05
CA LEU A 149 -15.61 18.52 3.35
C LEU A 149 -15.39 18.50 1.83
N VAL A 150 -14.12 18.47 1.35
CA VAL A 150 -13.83 18.30 -0.09
C VAL A 150 -14.35 16.96 -0.60
N THR A 151 -14.09 15.87 0.14
CA THR A 151 -14.55 14.52 -0.24
C THR A 151 -16.07 14.49 -0.37
N LYS A 152 -16.79 15.00 0.64
CA LYS A 152 -18.26 15.04 0.62
C LYS A 152 -18.79 15.79 -0.60
N SER A 153 -18.30 17.01 -0.85
CA SER A 153 -18.79 17.85 -1.95
C SER A 153 -18.52 17.23 -3.32
N LEU A 154 -17.29 16.75 -3.57
CA LEU A 154 -16.95 16.12 -4.85
C LEU A 154 -17.81 14.86 -5.08
N VAL A 155 -17.99 14.00 -4.07
CA VAL A 155 -18.80 12.78 -4.17
C VAL A 155 -20.28 13.10 -4.38
N GLU A 156 -20.86 14.04 -3.62
CA GLU A 156 -22.28 14.43 -3.77
C GLU A 156 -22.56 15.04 -5.15
N ASN A 157 -21.70 15.94 -5.62
CA ASN A 157 -21.93 16.66 -6.87
C ASN A 157 -21.65 15.79 -8.11
N PHE A 158 -20.52 15.06 -8.18
CA PHE A 158 -20.22 14.23 -9.35
C PHE A 158 -21.15 13.01 -9.51
N LYS A 159 -21.73 12.49 -8.41
CA LYS A 159 -22.77 11.45 -8.47
C LYS A 159 -24.00 11.83 -9.29
N THR A 160 -24.26 13.12 -9.51
CA THR A 160 -25.35 13.58 -10.37
C THR A 160 -25.10 13.38 -11.88
N GLY A 161 -23.83 13.25 -12.28
CA GLY A 161 -23.40 13.35 -13.69
C GLY A 161 -23.62 14.72 -14.35
N ASN A 162 -24.19 15.69 -13.62
CA ASN A 162 -24.67 16.97 -14.13
C ASN A 162 -23.73 18.14 -13.79
N VAL A 163 -22.46 17.88 -13.47
CA VAL A 163 -21.46 18.92 -13.12
C VAL A 163 -20.09 18.70 -13.76
N VAL A 164 -19.33 19.78 -13.89
CA VAL A 164 -17.86 19.80 -13.92
C VAL A 164 -17.35 20.82 -12.90
N ALA A 165 -16.09 20.69 -12.49
CA ALA A 165 -15.54 21.50 -11.40
C ALA A 165 -14.21 22.18 -11.78
N ALA A 166 -13.96 23.39 -11.26
CA ALA A 166 -12.65 24.03 -11.20
C ALA A 166 -12.05 23.80 -9.81
N LEU A 167 -10.98 23.01 -9.73
CA LEU A 167 -10.19 22.87 -8.51
C LEU A 167 -9.21 24.05 -8.45
N THR A 168 -9.38 24.93 -7.48
CA THR A 168 -8.65 26.21 -7.40
C THR A 168 -7.82 26.28 -6.13
N SER A 169 -6.51 26.48 -6.30
CA SER A 169 -5.54 26.76 -5.25
C SER A 169 -5.32 28.27 -5.10
N TRP A 170 -4.35 28.68 -4.28
CA TRP A 170 -3.99 30.10 -4.11
C TRP A 170 -3.36 30.74 -5.36
N THR A 171 -2.78 29.94 -6.26
CA THR A 171 -1.99 30.43 -7.41
C THR A 171 -2.47 29.89 -8.76
N HIS A 172 -3.12 28.71 -8.77
CA HIS A 172 -3.43 27.97 -10.00
C HIS A 172 -4.81 27.33 -9.93
N THR A 173 -5.35 26.90 -11.07
CA THR A 173 -6.67 26.26 -11.18
C THR A 173 -6.74 25.31 -12.37
N VAL A 174 -7.44 24.18 -12.20
CA VAL A 174 -7.58 23.11 -13.20
C VAL A 174 -9.02 22.60 -13.28
N THR A 175 -9.42 22.08 -14.45
CA THR A 175 -10.76 21.49 -14.62
C THR A 175 -10.74 20.01 -14.21
N LEU A 176 -11.71 19.58 -13.40
CA LEU A 176 -11.96 18.19 -13.00
C LEU A 176 -13.22 17.67 -13.72
N TRP A 177 -13.10 16.48 -14.31
CA TRP A 177 -14.09 15.87 -15.22
C TRP A 177 -14.77 14.62 -14.65
N GLY A 178 -14.19 14.02 -13.62
CA GLY A 178 -14.73 12.86 -12.94
C GLY A 178 -13.86 12.42 -11.77
N ILE A 179 -14.39 11.53 -10.94
CA ILE A 179 -13.74 10.98 -9.75
C ILE A 179 -13.97 9.47 -9.63
N GLU A 180 -13.02 8.77 -9.01
CA GLU A 180 -13.07 7.35 -8.67
C GLU A 180 -13.14 7.22 -7.14
N VAL A 181 -14.17 6.56 -6.62
CA VAL A 181 -14.48 6.54 -5.17
C VAL A 181 -14.40 5.12 -4.63
N ASP A 182 -13.70 4.94 -3.51
CA ASP A 182 -13.68 3.67 -2.80
C ASP A 182 -14.98 3.49 -2.01
N GLU A 183 -15.82 2.53 -2.41
CA GLU A 183 -17.13 2.29 -1.77
C GLU A 183 -17.03 1.98 -0.26
N LYS A 184 -15.92 1.41 0.20
CA LYS A 184 -15.76 0.91 1.58
C LYS A 184 -15.36 2.00 2.56
N THR A 185 -14.71 3.05 2.08
CA THR A 185 -14.19 4.18 2.89
C THR A 185 -14.86 5.51 2.55
N GLY A 186 -15.56 5.61 1.42
CA GLY A 186 -16.13 6.85 0.90
C GLY A 186 -15.08 7.86 0.41
N LYS A 187 -13.79 7.49 0.41
CA LYS A 187 -12.69 8.37 0.00
C LYS A 187 -12.46 8.33 -1.51
N ILE A 188 -12.02 9.46 -2.05
CA ILE A 188 -11.71 9.60 -3.46
C ILE A 188 -10.34 8.99 -3.73
N LYS A 189 -10.30 7.88 -4.46
CA LYS A 189 -9.07 7.24 -4.94
C LYS A 189 -8.39 8.09 -6.00
N LYS A 190 -9.16 8.61 -6.96
CA LYS A 190 -8.62 9.34 -8.11
C LYS A 190 -9.53 10.45 -8.60
N GLY A 191 -8.93 11.41 -9.29
CA GLY A 191 -9.60 12.40 -10.12
C GLY A 191 -9.12 12.32 -11.57
N TYR A 192 -9.90 12.90 -12.47
CA TYR A 192 -9.57 13.02 -13.88
C TYR A 192 -9.57 14.51 -14.25
N ILE A 193 -8.37 15.12 -14.23
CA ILE A 193 -8.21 16.57 -14.41
C ILE A 193 -7.62 16.93 -15.77
N SER A 194 -7.80 18.16 -16.21
CA SER A 194 -7.06 18.76 -17.32
C SER A 194 -6.49 20.11 -16.89
N ASP A 195 -5.17 20.24 -16.96
CA ASP A 195 -4.48 21.52 -16.74
C ASP A 195 -4.51 22.38 -18.01
N SER A 196 -4.42 23.70 -17.84
CA SER A 196 -4.25 24.70 -18.90
C SER A 196 -2.79 25.05 -19.18
N VAL A 197 -1.87 24.53 -18.37
CA VAL A 197 -0.42 24.51 -18.59
C VAL A 197 -0.02 23.10 -19.04
N ALA A 198 0.90 22.97 -20.00
CA ALA A 198 1.45 21.66 -20.33
C ALA A 198 2.32 21.12 -19.19
N ASP A 199 2.32 19.81 -19.01
CA ASP A 199 3.20 19.13 -18.06
C ASP A 199 4.68 19.36 -18.43
N GLN A 200 5.61 19.10 -17.50
CA GLN A 200 7.05 19.28 -17.77
C GLN A 200 7.62 18.32 -18.83
N ALA A 201 6.83 17.36 -19.34
CA ALA A 201 7.15 16.51 -20.49
C ALA A 201 6.55 17.04 -21.82
N GLY A 202 5.84 18.18 -21.79
CA GLY A 202 5.27 18.88 -22.94
C GLY A 202 3.85 18.45 -23.33
N ASN A 203 3.16 17.62 -22.54
CA ASN A 203 1.81 17.18 -22.85
C ASN A 203 0.76 18.15 -22.31
N LEU A 204 -0.28 18.42 -23.11
CA LEU A 204 -1.51 19.06 -22.66
C LEU A 204 -2.67 18.08 -22.91
N LYS A 205 -3.10 17.36 -21.87
CA LYS A 205 -4.13 16.29 -21.96
C LYS A 205 -4.85 16.12 -20.62
N MET A 206 -5.96 15.39 -20.63
CA MET A 206 -6.55 14.89 -19.39
C MET A 206 -5.61 13.87 -18.74
N VAL A 207 -5.44 13.97 -17.42
CA VAL A 207 -4.55 13.11 -16.62
C VAL A 207 -5.29 12.49 -15.45
N GLU A 208 -4.94 11.24 -15.14
CA GLU A 208 -5.39 10.52 -13.94
C GLU A 208 -4.52 10.98 -12.76
N VAL A 209 -5.16 11.45 -11.69
CA VAL A 209 -4.48 11.97 -10.49
C VAL A 209 -4.93 11.22 -9.24
N THR A 210 -4.00 10.91 -8.35
CA THR A 210 -4.28 10.18 -7.10
C THR A 210 -4.83 11.14 -6.05
N GLY A 211 -5.91 10.76 -5.38
CA GLY A 211 -6.42 11.46 -4.20
C GLY A 211 -5.53 11.19 -2.99
N ASP A 212 -4.95 12.24 -2.42
CA ASP A 212 -4.01 12.17 -1.31
C ASP A 212 -4.62 12.78 -0.05
N TYR A 213 -4.55 12.03 1.06
CA TYR A 213 -5.10 12.37 2.37
C TYR A 213 -3.96 12.44 3.38
N VAL A 214 -3.59 13.64 3.81
CA VAL A 214 -2.46 13.86 4.71
C VAL A 214 -2.85 14.76 5.88
N LEU A 215 -2.08 14.72 6.97
CA LEU A 215 -2.27 15.64 8.08
C LEU A 215 -1.52 16.95 7.82
N ASP A 216 -2.14 18.09 8.13
CA ASP A 216 -1.48 19.39 8.17
C ASP A 216 -0.57 19.53 9.41
N ASN A 217 0.16 20.65 9.49
CA ASN A 217 1.05 20.95 10.62
C ASN A 217 0.33 21.18 11.97
N LYS A 218 -1.00 21.02 12.03
CA LYS A 218 -1.85 21.14 13.22
C LYS A 218 -2.60 19.82 13.52
N GLY A 219 -2.43 18.77 12.70
CA GLY A 219 -3.10 17.47 12.85
C GLY A 219 -4.46 17.35 12.16
N ASN A 220 -4.89 18.32 11.34
CA ASN A 220 -6.12 18.24 10.55
C ASN A 220 -5.90 17.40 9.30
N GLU A 221 -6.82 16.49 8.95
CA GLU A 221 -6.75 15.80 7.65
C GLU A 221 -7.13 16.76 6.51
N ILE A 222 -6.20 16.94 5.56
CA ILE A 222 -6.39 17.69 4.31
C ILE A 222 -6.34 16.74 3.11
N PHE A 223 -7.08 17.11 2.06
CA PHE A 223 -7.16 16.40 0.79
C PHE A 223 -6.69 17.27 -0.37
N ARG A 224 -5.98 16.63 -1.30
CA ARG A 224 -5.42 17.22 -2.52
C ARG A 224 -5.28 16.14 -3.59
N PHE A 225 -5.04 16.54 -4.84
CA PHE A 225 -4.67 15.58 -5.89
C PHE A 225 -3.18 15.64 -6.21
N LEU A 226 -2.60 14.48 -6.54
CA LEU A 226 -1.21 14.34 -6.97
C LEU A 226 -1.13 13.84 -8.42
N TYR A 227 -0.33 14.51 -9.25
CA TYR A 227 0.02 14.04 -10.59
C TYR A 227 1.52 13.71 -10.68
N SER A 228 1.86 12.41 -10.63
CA SER A 228 3.24 11.93 -10.78
C SER A 228 3.50 11.44 -12.20
N TYR A 229 4.50 12.03 -12.88
CA TYR A 229 4.84 11.71 -14.27
C TYR A 229 6.35 11.82 -14.54
N TYR A 230 6.80 11.12 -15.57
CA TYR A 230 8.20 11.12 -16.00
C TYR A 230 8.45 12.17 -17.08
N VAL A 231 9.57 12.91 -16.94
CA VAL A 231 10.02 13.96 -17.88
C VAL A 231 11.23 13.46 -18.66
N PRO A 232 11.08 13.08 -19.95
CA PRO A 232 12.16 12.46 -20.73
C PRO A 232 13.41 13.34 -20.84
N ASN A 233 13.22 14.63 -21.15
CA ASN A 233 14.32 15.58 -21.36
C ASN A 233 15.08 15.96 -20.08
N GLY A 234 14.65 15.46 -18.91
CA GLY A 234 15.30 15.68 -17.62
C GLY A 234 15.56 14.40 -16.82
N ASN A 235 15.25 13.22 -17.37
CA ASN A 235 15.33 11.90 -16.72
C ASN A 235 14.87 11.90 -15.25
N LYS A 236 13.71 12.54 -14.99
CA LYS A 236 13.19 12.77 -13.63
C LYS A 236 11.70 12.46 -13.56
N TYR A 237 11.23 12.01 -12.41
CA TYR A 237 9.83 12.10 -12.06
C TYR A 237 9.53 13.47 -11.46
N VAL A 238 8.38 14.03 -11.82
CA VAL A 238 7.79 15.24 -11.26
C VAL A 238 6.46 14.85 -10.63
N THR A 239 6.18 15.34 -9.43
CA THR A 239 4.86 15.25 -8.79
C THR A 239 4.31 16.66 -8.66
N ASP A 240 3.35 17.01 -9.50
CA ASP A 240 2.59 18.26 -9.37
C ASP A 240 1.45 18.04 -8.36
N VAL A 241 1.22 19.05 -7.51
CA VAL A 241 0.33 18.98 -6.35
C VAL A 241 -0.80 19.98 -6.50
N TYR A 242 -2.03 19.51 -6.43
CA TYR A 242 -3.25 20.29 -6.59
C TYR A 242 -4.00 20.39 -5.26
N ASP A 243 -3.57 21.33 -4.41
CA ASP A 243 -4.24 21.68 -3.15
C ASP A 243 -5.58 22.40 -3.43
N ILE A 244 -6.65 21.95 -2.75
CA ILE A 244 -8.03 22.35 -3.07
C ILE A 244 -8.52 23.39 -2.05
N TYR A 245 -8.14 24.65 -2.28
CA TYR A 245 -8.61 25.78 -1.47
C TYR A 245 -10.11 26.05 -1.70
N SER A 246 -10.54 26.04 -2.97
CA SER A 246 -11.95 26.22 -3.36
C SER A 246 -12.32 25.44 -4.62
N ILE A 247 -13.60 25.12 -4.75
CA ILE A 247 -14.17 24.40 -5.90
C ILE A 247 -15.30 25.25 -6.50
N THR A 248 -15.16 25.68 -7.75
CA THR A 248 -16.30 26.23 -8.51
C THR A 248 -16.94 25.08 -9.30
N TYR A 249 -18.24 24.86 -9.17
CA TYR A 249 -18.99 23.94 -10.04
C TYR A 249 -19.77 24.72 -11.09
N VAL A 250 -19.89 24.19 -12.31
CA VAL A 250 -20.97 24.56 -13.25
C VAL A 250 -21.82 23.32 -13.53
N SER A 251 -23.13 23.50 -13.67
CA SER A 251 -24.10 22.42 -13.77
C SER A 251 -25.05 22.59 -14.94
N ILE A 252 -25.39 21.45 -15.56
CA ILE A 252 -26.45 21.31 -16.58
C ILE A 252 -27.81 20.93 -15.97
N ASP A 253 -27.96 21.00 -14.64
CA ASP A 253 -29.25 20.77 -13.98
C ASP A 253 -30.33 21.74 -14.49
N GLU A 254 -31.45 21.20 -14.94
CA GLU A 254 -32.50 21.98 -15.60
C GLU A 254 -33.05 23.11 -14.71
N THR A 255 -33.21 22.88 -13.41
CA THR A 255 -33.80 23.86 -12.49
C THR A 255 -32.89 25.06 -12.28
N ARG A 256 -31.57 24.84 -12.23
CA ARG A 256 -30.55 25.90 -12.15
C ARG A 256 -30.41 26.69 -13.44
N ASN A 257 -30.70 26.07 -14.59
CA ASN A 257 -30.54 26.68 -15.91
C ASN A 257 -31.79 27.43 -16.40
N ASN A 258 -33.00 26.97 -16.03
CA ASN A 258 -34.25 27.68 -16.29
C ASN A 258 -34.64 28.68 -15.18
N GLY A 259 -33.84 28.79 -14.11
CA GLY A 259 -34.07 29.73 -13.01
C GLY A 259 -35.19 29.36 -12.04
N THR A 260 -35.71 28.12 -12.11
CA THR A 260 -36.75 27.59 -11.20
C THR A 260 -36.19 26.90 -9.95
N TYR A 261 -34.87 26.75 -9.84
CA TYR A 261 -34.21 26.20 -8.67
C TYR A 261 -34.71 26.87 -7.39
N LYS A 262 -34.99 26.03 -6.39
CA LYS A 262 -35.26 26.42 -5.01
C LYS A 262 -34.36 25.57 -4.14
N ASP A 263 -33.66 26.19 -3.20
CA ASP A 263 -33.05 25.42 -2.13
C ASP A 263 -34.15 24.81 -1.27
N THR A 264 -34.10 23.48 -1.09
CA THR A 264 -34.97 22.71 -0.20
C THR A 264 -34.22 22.11 0.97
N THR A 265 -32.95 22.47 1.16
CA THR A 265 -32.16 22.15 2.35
C THR A 265 -32.43 23.19 3.45
N ASN A 266 -31.94 22.93 4.67
CA ASN A 266 -32.02 23.89 5.77
C ASN A 266 -30.96 25.02 5.67
N ARG A 267 -30.51 25.39 4.45
CA ARG A 267 -29.42 26.33 4.13
C ARG A 267 -28.04 25.99 4.73
N GLU A 268 -27.93 24.99 5.61
CA GLU A 268 -26.69 24.63 6.32
C GLU A 268 -25.51 24.29 5.39
N ASP A 269 -25.75 23.71 4.21
CA ASP A 269 -24.68 23.39 3.26
C ASP A 269 -24.14 24.61 2.50
N CYS A 270 -24.88 25.73 2.46
CA CYS A 270 -24.34 27.02 2.02
C CYS A 270 -23.18 27.50 2.90
N LYS A 271 -23.06 27.05 4.16
CA LYS A 271 -21.87 27.36 4.99
C LYS A 271 -20.57 26.88 4.34
N LEU A 272 -20.63 25.86 3.47
CA LEU A 272 -19.50 25.40 2.66
C LEU A 272 -19.16 26.32 1.48
N SER A 273 -20.02 27.29 1.15
CA SER A 273 -19.71 28.38 0.21
C SER A 273 -19.05 29.59 0.89
N LEU A 274 -19.19 29.70 2.21
CA LEU A 274 -18.62 30.79 3.00
C LEU A 274 -17.13 30.57 3.28
N ALA A 275 -16.42 31.63 3.67
CA ALA A 275 -15.04 31.54 4.13
C ALA A 275 -15.02 31.33 5.66
N PRO A 276 -13.96 30.74 6.25
CA PRO A 276 -13.86 30.60 7.69
C PRO A 276 -14.06 31.95 8.41
N GLY A 277 -15.02 32.01 9.33
CA GLY A 277 -15.37 33.23 10.08
C GLY A 277 -16.25 34.24 9.33
N ALA A 278 -16.72 33.95 8.11
CA ALA A 278 -17.74 34.76 7.45
C ALA A 278 -19.14 34.52 8.06
N ASP A 279 -19.99 35.55 8.02
CA ASP A 279 -21.29 35.54 8.68
C ASP A 279 -22.29 34.56 8.03
N ALA A 280 -22.94 33.73 8.85
CA ALA A 280 -23.98 32.79 8.43
C ALA A 280 -25.24 33.49 7.89
N SER A 281 -25.42 34.79 8.18
CA SER A 281 -26.50 35.60 7.59
C SER A 281 -26.45 35.65 6.06
N TYR A 282 -25.28 35.49 5.43
CA TYR A 282 -25.15 35.37 3.97
C TYR A 282 -25.83 34.11 3.39
N CYS A 283 -26.05 33.08 4.22
CA CYS A 283 -26.86 31.92 3.85
C CYS A 283 -28.35 32.07 4.23
N GLY A 284 -28.75 33.20 4.81
CA GLY A 284 -30.08 33.41 5.39
C GLY A 284 -30.27 32.74 6.75
N ILE A 285 -29.19 32.38 7.45
CA ILE A 285 -29.24 31.68 8.74
C ILE A 285 -29.05 32.70 9.88
N SER A 286 -30.02 32.77 10.79
CA SER A 286 -29.95 33.63 11.97
C SER A 286 -29.15 32.96 13.11
N ASN A 287 -28.07 33.59 13.56
CA ASN A 287 -27.30 33.15 14.73
C ASN A 287 -28.09 33.40 16.02
N SER A 288 -28.85 32.40 16.50
CA SER A 288 -29.65 32.51 17.73
C SER A 288 -29.73 31.20 18.52
N THR A 289 -28.60 30.69 19.00
CA THR A 289 -28.58 29.64 20.05
C THR A 289 -27.44 29.87 21.03
N THR A 290 -27.76 30.32 22.25
CA THR A 290 -26.84 30.30 23.40
C THR A 290 -26.80 28.88 23.98
N THR A 291 -25.65 28.47 24.52
CA THR A 291 -25.46 27.15 25.12
C THR A 291 -26.30 26.97 26.38
N THR A 292 -27.18 25.96 26.41
CA THR A 292 -27.80 25.47 27.65
C THR A 292 -27.91 23.95 27.65
N THR A 293 -27.35 23.29 28.66
CA THR A 293 -27.50 21.85 28.90
C THR A 293 -28.92 21.55 29.36
N ALA A 294 -29.58 20.55 28.77
CA ALA A 294 -30.91 20.14 29.19
C ALA A 294 -30.84 19.18 30.39
N THR A 295 -31.20 19.68 31.57
CA THR A 295 -31.75 18.85 32.66
C THR A 295 -33.27 18.96 32.57
N GLU A 296 -33.99 17.83 32.58
CA GLU A 296 -35.45 17.84 32.46
C GLU A 296 -36.12 18.46 33.70
N ASN A 297 -37.03 19.41 33.52
CA ASN A 297 -38.40 19.30 34.07
C ASN A 297 -39.40 20.34 33.52
N ASN A 298 -40.48 19.80 32.95
CA ASN A 298 -41.87 20.25 32.94
C ASN A 298 -42.29 21.74 32.94
N SER A 299 -43.17 22.02 31.96
CA SER A 299 -44.43 22.80 32.09
C SER A 299 -44.46 24.33 31.90
N SER A 300 -45.12 24.71 30.81
CA SER A 300 -46.19 25.74 30.70
C SER A 300 -45.88 27.25 30.83
N THR A 301 -45.89 27.89 29.65
CA THR A 301 -46.69 29.09 29.26
C THR A 301 -46.30 30.52 29.68
N ASN A 302 -46.32 31.37 28.64
CA ASN A 302 -46.71 32.79 28.58
C ASN A 302 -45.68 33.91 28.87
N THR A 303 -45.21 34.49 27.75
CA THR A 303 -45.40 35.91 27.37
C THR A 303 -44.69 37.03 28.16
N GLU A 304 -43.75 37.69 27.45
CA GLU A 304 -43.36 39.11 27.52
C GLU A 304 -43.32 39.84 28.88
N THR A 305 -42.14 40.36 29.25
CA THR A 305 -41.95 41.83 29.25
C THR A 305 -40.47 42.27 29.25
N VAL A 306 -40.26 43.55 28.91
CA VAL A 306 -38.99 44.27 28.82
C VAL A 306 -38.51 44.73 30.21
N ALA A 307 -37.21 44.62 30.51
CA ALA A 307 -36.45 45.67 31.21
C ALA A 307 -34.92 45.45 31.24
N GLU A 308 -34.24 46.60 31.19
CA GLU A 308 -32.94 47.03 31.73
C GLU A 308 -32.46 46.37 33.05
N ASN A 309 -31.21 46.50 33.52
CA ASN A 309 -29.87 46.90 33.00
C ASN A 309 -28.89 46.83 34.23
N THR A 310 -27.58 47.11 34.06
CA THR A 310 -26.56 47.35 35.13
C THR A 310 -26.20 46.15 36.05
N ASN A 311 -25.06 46.15 36.77
CA ASN A 311 -23.67 46.52 36.43
C ASN A 311 -22.73 45.91 37.53
N GLU A 312 -21.40 45.93 37.32
CA GLU A 312 -20.34 45.71 38.35
C GLU A 312 -20.28 44.33 39.07
N ALA A 313 -19.29 44.03 39.92
CA ALA A 313 -17.81 44.03 39.73
C ALA A 313 -17.11 43.36 40.94
N SER A 314 -15.97 42.67 40.71
CA SER A 314 -14.96 42.29 41.75
C SER A 314 -15.45 41.30 42.85
N THR A 315 -14.62 40.65 43.72
CA THR A 315 -13.15 40.66 43.93
C THR A 315 -12.61 39.33 44.51
N VAL A 316 -11.31 39.11 44.29
CA VAL A 316 -10.30 38.19 44.88
C VAL A 316 -10.42 37.79 46.38
N THR A 317 -10.15 36.50 46.72
CA THR A 317 -9.26 35.93 47.81
C THR A 317 -9.42 34.37 47.84
N THR A 318 -8.42 33.47 47.65
CA THR A 318 -7.19 33.03 48.40
C THR A 318 -7.38 32.02 49.55
N GLU A 319 -6.93 30.76 49.32
CA GLU A 319 -6.32 29.76 50.26
C GLU A 319 -7.10 29.23 51.50
N PRO A 320 -6.67 28.11 52.17
CA PRO A 320 -5.94 26.89 51.73
C PRO A 320 -6.62 25.57 52.21
N ALA A 321 -5.90 24.42 52.21
CA ALA A 321 -6.33 23.08 52.69
C ALA A 321 -6.17 22.87 54.23
N PRO A 322 -6.65 21.74 54.82
CA PRO A 322 -5.76 20.57 55.05
C PRO A 322 -6.44 19.16 55.13
N GLU A 323 -5.64 18.08 55.33
CA GLU A 323 -5.89 16.86 56.17
C GLU A 323 -7.15 15.95 55.94
N GLU A 324 -7.25 14.65 56.29
CA GLU A 324 -6.36 13.50 56.61
C GLU A 324 -7.23 12.19 56.48
N THR A 325 -6.73 10.97 56.22
CA THR A 325 -6.33 9.95 57.23
C THR A 325 -5.99 8.58 56.55
N ASP A 326 -5.35 7.66 57.27
CA ASP A 326 -4.85 6.32 56.83
C ASP A 326 -5.91 5.22 56.56
N VAL A 327 -5.50 4.08 55.96
CA VAL A 327 -5.38 2.76 56.65
C VAL A 327 -4.31 1.85 55.99
N ASP A 328 -3.41 1.32 56.82
CA ASP A 328 -2.62 0.05 56.82
C ASP A 328 -2.98 -1.14 55.88
N ALA A 329 -2.15 -2.17 55.62
CA ALA A 329 -0.81 -2.56 56.15
C ALA A 329 -0.08 -3.66 55.33
N GLN A 330 1.27 -3.69 55.42
CA GLN A 330 2.20 -4.85 55.54
C GLN A 330 2.31 -5.97 54.45
N SER A 331 3.46 -6.66 54.25
CA SER A 331 4.88 -6.38 54.58
C SER A 331 5.89 -7.33 53.86
N SER A 332 7.17 -6.90 53.80
CA SER A 332 8.48 -7.63 53.79
C SER A 332 8.61 -9.12 53.37
N ASN A 333 9.59 -9.56 52.57
CA ASN A 333 11.09 -9.51 52.69
C ASN A 333 11.70 -10.29 53.88
N THR A 334 12.94 -10.84 53.83
CA THR A 334 14.00 -10.72 52.78
C THR A 334 14.48 -12.10 52.21
N GLU A 335 15.70 -12.67 52.27
CA GLU A 335 17.04 -12.37 52.85
C GLU A 335 18.20 -13.12 52.12
N THR A 336 19.37 -13.32 52.76
CA THR A 336 20.69 -13.79 52.20
C THR A 336 21.04 -15.25 52.64
N SER A 337 22.13 -15.96 52.25
CA SER A 337 23.35 -15.73 51.41
C SER A 337 23.80 -17.09 50.76
N GLU A 338 25.04 -17.53 50.39
CA GLU A 338 26.47 -17.12 50.53
C GLU A 338 27.37 -17.81 49.41
N THR A 339 28.70 -17.91 49.63
CA THR A 339 29.84 -18.55 48.89
C THR A 339 29.86 -20.10 48.92
N GLU A 340 30.62 -20.95 48.16
CA GLU A 340 31.62 -20.96 47.04
C GLU A 340 31.86 -22.48 46.63
N THR A 341 32.80 -23.09 45.86
CA THR A 341 33.99 -22.90 44.95
C THR A 341 34.19 -24.27 44.17
N VAL A 342 35.07 -24.61 43.19
CA VAL A 342 36.01 -24.01 42.18
C VAL A 342 36.36 -25.09 41.10
N SER A 343 37.10 -24.75 40.02
CA SER A 343 37.72 -25.64 38.98
C SER A 343 36.81 -26.45 38.04
N GLU A 344 37.14 -26.78 36.77
CA GLU A 344 38.29 -26.45 35.89
C GLU A 344 37.79 -26.44 34.41
N VAL A 345 37.98 -25.36 33.62
CA VAL A 345 39.07 -25.07 32.64
C VAL A 345 39.12 -25.99 31.37
N PRO A 346 39.06 -25.43 30.14
CA PRO A 346 39.20 -26.17 28.87
C PRO A 346 40.53 -25.89 28.09
N PRO A 347 40.87 -26.70 27.08
CA PRO A 347 41.67 -26.31 25.90
C PRO A 347 40.75 -26.06 24.68
N THR A 348 40.92 -25.09 23.76
CA THR A 348 42.08 -24.50 23.03
C THR A 348 42.64 -25.34 21.87
N GLU A 349 43.04 -24.63 20.81
CA GLU A 349 43.31 -25.12 19.44
C GLU A 349 44.63 -25.89 19.28
N GLU A 350 44.73 -26.68 18.20
CA GLU A 350 45.99 -27.00 17.53
C GLU A 350 45.95 -26.53 16.06
N ALA A 351 47.10 -26.11 15.55
CA ALA A 351 47.36 -25.70 14.16
C ALA A 351 48.83 -26.06 13.81
N VAL A 352 49.41 -25.46 12.75
CA VAL A 352 50.81 -25.68 12.28
C VAL A 352 50.93 -27.03 11.53
N ALA A 353 51.71 -27.22 10.45
CA ALA A 353 52.81 -26.49 9.80
C ALA A 353 52.78 -26.71 8.26
N GLU A 354 53.68 -26.20 7.39
CA GLU A 354 54.50 -24.97 7.30
C GLU A 354 55.25 -24.98 5.96
N THR A 355 55.67 -23.81 5.47
CA THR A 355 56.96 -23.50 4.76
C THR A 355 56.83 -22.06 4.20
N SER A 356 57.42 -21.04 4.84
CA SER A 356 58.80 -20.50 4.66
C SER A 356 59.02 -19.89 3.26
N GLU A 357 59.63 -18.71 3.10
CA GLU A 357 60.80 -18.15 3.83
C GLU A 357 60.60 -16.76 4.49
N GLN A 358 61.70 -16.08 4.85
CA GLN A 358 61.81 -15.09 5.95
C GLN A 358 62.44 -13.71 5.50
N PRO A 359 62.80 -12.72 6.36
CA PRO A 359 62.49 -11.31 6.09
C PRO A 359 63.67 -10.30 6.20
N THR A 360 63.40 -9.00 6.03
CA THR A 360 64.27 -7.91 6.52
C THR A 360 63.52 -6.64 7.00
N ALA A 361 63.72 -6.33 8.29
CA ALA A 361 63.89 -5.01 8.95
C ALA A 361 62.93 -3.80 8.72
N VAL A 362 62.69 -3.07 9.83
CA VAL A 362 62.09 -1.71 9.91
C VAL A 362 62.88 -0.88 10.95
N PRO A 363 63.25 0.38 10.63
CA PRO A 363 63.07 1.51 11.56
C PRO A 363 62.42 2.73 10.85
N THR A 364 61.36 3.36 11.38
CA THR A 364 61.37 4.47 12.37
C THR A 364 61.28 5.86 11.68
N PRO A 365 60.42 6.82 12.14
CA PRO A 365 60.00 7.97 11.33
C PRO A 365 60.90 9.22 11.43
N GLU A 366 60.74 10.09 10.44
CA GLU A 366 61.45 11.37 10.26
C GLU A 366 60.78 12.52 11.04
N VAL A 367 61.57 13.51 11.48
CA VAL A 367 61.15 14.65 12.33
C VAL A 367 61.63 15.96 11.70
N ALA A 368 60.81 17.02 11.80
CA ALA A 368 61.07 18.31 11.17
C ALA A 368 62.17 19.15 11.86
N GLU A 369 62.89 19.96 11.08
CA GLU A 369 63.80 21.00 11.57
C GLU A 369 63.10 22.38 11.78
N PRO A 370 63.62 23.24 12.69
CA PRO A 370 62.96 24.48 13.11
C PRO A 370 63.42 25.74 12.35
N ALA A 371 62.66 26.82 12.51
CA ALA A 371 63.00 28.17 12.02
C ALA A 371 63.89 28.98 13.00
N PRO A 372 64.70 29.93 12.51
CA PRO A 372 65.58 30.77 13.35
C PRO A 372 65.02 32.18 13.67
N GLU A 373 65.40 32.71 14.83
CA GLU A 373 65.21 34.09 15.32
C GLU A 373 66.33 34.40 16.36
N PRO A 374 66.54 35.64 16.83
CA PRO A 374 66.35 36.96 16.20
C PRO A 374 67.56 37.91 16.42
N THR A 375 67.57 39.13 15.83
CA THR A 375 68.18 40.35 16.46
C THR A 375 67.77 41.65 15.73
N PRO A 376 67.72 42.83 16.39
CA PRO A 376 67.04 44.03 15.85
C PRO A 376 67.93 45.28 15.61
N SER A 377 67.45 46.25 14.82
CA SER A 377 67.69 47.70 15.06
C SER A 377 66.77 48.67 14.27
N VAL A 378 65.94 49.41 15.02
CA VAL A 378 65.61 50.86 14.92
C VAL A 378 65.21 51.51 13.57
N ALA A 379 63.90 51.82 13.49
CA ALA A 379 63.22 53.04 13.03
C ALA A 379 63.65 53.82 11.76
N SER A 380 62.66 54.08 10.90
CA SER A 380 62.15 55.45 10.69
C SER A 380 60.69 55.43 10.20
N THR A 381 59.98 56.54 10.40
CA THR A 381 58.55 56.72 10.07
C THR A 381 58.32 57.00 8.59
N GLU A 382 57.26 56.46 8.00
CA GLU A 382 56.46 57.23 7.05
C GLU A 382 54.97 56.82 6.98
N THR A 383 54.16 57.85 6.71
CA THR A 383 52.71 57.96 6.42
C THR A 383 51.84 56.71 6.33
N ALA A 384 50.72 56.72 7.08
CA ALA A 384 49.65 55.73 6.94
C ALA A 384 48.82 55.92 5.66
N THR A 385 48.72 54.88 4.84
CA THR A 385 47.65 54.72 3.84
C THR A 385 46.72 53.60 4.28
N VAL A 386 45.45 53.94 4.53
CA VAL A 386 44.42 52.95 4.87
C VAL A 386 44.13 52.12 3.62
N SER A 387 44.69 50.91 3.55
CA SER A 387 44.17 49.87 2.66
C SER A 387 42.92 49.28 3.29
N GLU A 388 41.78 49.42 2.62
CA GLU A 388 40.51 48.88 3.12
C GLU A 388 40.61 47.36 3.28
N VAL A 389 40.51 46.88 4.53
CA VAL A 389 40.19 45.48 4.79
C VAL A 389 38.76 45.27 4.30
N LYS A 390 38.61 44.81 3.06
CA LYS A 390 37.32 44.47 2.47
C LYS A 390 36.60 43.52 3.44
N PRO A 391 35.40 43.87 3.94
CA PRO A 391 34.73 43.05 4.94
C PRO A 391 34.51 41.63 4.41
N THR A 392 34.92 40.63 5.20
CA THR A 392 34.52 39.25 4.94
C THR A 392 33.00 39.18 5.06
N GLU A 393 32.31 38.91 3.95
CA GLU A 393 30.85 38.82 3.96
C GLU A 393 30.40 37.78 5.01
N PRO A 394 29.37 38.09 5.84
CA PRO A 394 28.92 37.17 6.87
C PRO A 394 28.41 35.88 6.23
N GLU A 395 29.04 34.75 6.53
CA GLU A 395 28.77 33.45 5.90
C GLU A 395 27.26 33.15 5.92
N THR A 396 26.62 33.17 4.75
CA THR A 396 25.15 33.19 4.67
C THR A 396 24.54 31.89 5.24
N ALA A 397 23.28 31.97 5.68
CA ALA A 397 22.58 30.79 6.20
C ALA A 397 22.54 29.65 5.16
N GLU A 398 22.32 30.00 3.89
CA GLU A 398 22.43 29.08 2.75
C GLU A 398 23.83 28.46 2.63
N HIS A 399 24.91 29.26 2.66
CA HIS A 399 26.27 28.72 2.52
C HIS A 399 26.62 27.76 3.66
N ARG A 400 26.24 28.09 4.91
CA ARG A 400 26.41 27.21 6.09
C ARG A 400 25.57 25.94 5.99
N ALA A 401 24.30 26.04 5.58
CA ALA A 401 23.44 24.88 5.39
C ALA A 401 23.99 23.93 4.32
N VAL A 402 24.44 24.45 3.17
CA VAL A 402 25.00 23.65 2.07
C VAL A 402 26.34 22.99 2.45
N LYS A 403 27.18 23.70 3.20
CA LYS A 403 28.43 23.18 3.78
C LYS A 403 28.16 22.06 4.78
N SER A 404 27.17 22.25 5.67
CA SER A 404 26.72 21.22 6.61
C SER A 404 26.05 20.03 5.90
N LEU A 405 25.32 20.25 4.81
CA LEU A 405 24.68 19.19 4.03
C LEU A 405 25.71 18.27 3.37
N LYS A 406 26.73 18.85 2.73
CA LYS A 406 27.88 18.11 2.18
C LYS A 406 28.55 17.25 3.24
N ALA A 407 28.83 17.84 4.41
CA ALA A 407 29.43 17.13 5.54
C ALA A 407 28.51 16.04 6.12
N ALA A 408 27.19 16.25 6.15
CA ALA A 408 26.24 15.28 6.67
C ALA A 408 26.06 14.07 5.72
N ILE A 409 25.98 14.32 4.41
CA ILE A 409 25.90 13.28 3.36
C ILE A 409 27.18 12.45 3.30
N ALA A 410 28.36 13.06 3.49
CA ALA A 410 29.64 12.34 3.44
C ALA A 410 29.79 11.19 4.46
N ASN A 411 28.92 11.10 5.48
CA ASN A 411 28.88 9.98 6.43
C ASN A 411 28.14 8.74 5.90
N TYR A 412 27.49 8.82 4.73
CA TYR A 412 26.64 7.78 4.16
C TYR A 412 27.01 7.58 2.68
N GLN A 413 27.77 6.51 2.36
CA GLN A 413 28.30 6.31 1.00
C GLN A 413 27.21 5.98 -0.04
N GLU A 414 26.04 5.52 0.39
CA GLU A 414 24.88 5.32 -0.47
C GLU A 414 24.17 6.63 -0.85
N LEU A 415 24.48 7.73 -0.16
CA LEU A 415 23.84 9.03 -0.35
C LEU A 415 24.67 9.96 -1.23
N SER A 416 23.95 10.67 -2.09
CA SER A 416 24.44 11.75 -2.93
C SER A 416 23.42 12.89 -2.92
N PHE A 417 23.74 14.01 -3.57
CA PHE A 417 22.72 15.02 -3.87
C PHE A 417 22.97 15.64 -5.24
N VAL A 418 21.89 16.07 -5.88
CA VAL A 418 21.92 16.92 -7.08
C VAL A 418 21.33 18.28 -6.75
N THR A 419 21.86 19.33 -7.38
CA THR A 419 21.30 20.68 -7.29
C THR A 419 20.21 20.87 -8.34
N SER A 420 19.11 21.48 -7.95
CA SER A 420 17.97 21.81 -8.82
C SER A 420 17.59 23.27 -8.60
N ARG A 421 17.58 24.06 -9.66
CA ARG A 421 17.28 25.50 -9.59
C ARG A 421 15.82 25.74 -10.00
N VAL A 422 15.04 26.34 -9.11
CA VAL A 422 13.61 26.61 -9.31
C VAL A 422 13.38 28.10 -9.12
N GLY A 423 13.31 28.83 -10.24
CA GLY A 423 13.44 30.29 -10.22
C GLY A 423 14.81 30.71 -9.67
N ASP A 424 14.83 31.64 -8.72
CA ASP A 424 16.05 32.09 -8.07
C ASP A 424 16.55 31.14 -6.95
N VAL A 425 15.72 30.18 -6.51
CA VAL A 425 16.05 29.30 -5.37
C VAL A 425 16.83 28.06 -5.82
N THR A 426 17.96 27.81 -5.17
CA THR A 426 18.74 26.57 -5.34
C THR A 426 18.29 25.53 -4.31
N ARG A 427 17.71 24.43 -4.77
CA ARG A 427 17.31 23.29 -3.93
C ARG A 427 18.26 22.11 -4.09
N TYR A 428 18.34 21.29 -3.06
CA TYR A 428 19.26 20.17 -2.93
C TYR A 428 18.44 18.89 -2.77
N LEU A 429 18.45 18.05 -3.81
CA LEU A 429 17.69 16.81 -3.87
C LEU A 429 18.64 15.65 -3.50
N ILE A 430 18.41 15.06 -2.33
CA ILE A 430 19.22 13.96 -1.80
C ILE A 430 18.73 12.63 -2.39
N GLN A 431 19.68 11.84 -2.87
CA GLN A 431 19.42 10.59 -3.56
C GLN A 431 20.17 9.41 -2.92
N ARG A 432 19.46 8.32 -2.62
CA ARG A 432 20.04 7.00 -2.30
C ARG A 432 20.18 6.21 -3.60
N GLU A 433 21.39 5.96 -4.07
CA GLU A 433 21.65 5.24 -5.34
C GLU A 433 20.84 5.79 -6.56
N GLY A 434 20.58 7.11 -6.59
CA GLY A 434 19.76 7.78 -7.62
C GLY A 434 18.25 7.91 -7.30
N ILE A 435 17.77 7.28 -6.23
CA ILE A 435 16.37 7.35 -5.78
C ILE A 435 16.19 8.53 -4.83
N ASN A 436 15.23 9.42 -5.12
CA ASN A 436 14.98 10.65 -4.37
C ASN A 436 14.42 10.38 -2.97
N ILE A 437 15.20 10.66 -1.91
CA ILE A 437 14.80 10.44 -0.51
C ILE A 437 14.51 11.73 0.27
N ALA A 438 15.04 12.88 -0.14
CA ALA A 438 14.71 14.16 0.49
C ALA A 438 14.96 15.36 -0.43
N LEU A 439 14.22 16.45 -0.20
CA LEU A 439 14.41 17.75 -0.84
C LEU A 439 14.65 18.82 0.24
N ILE A 440 15.77 19.53 0.11
CA ILE A 440 16.18 20.63 0.99
C ILE A 440 16.13 21.94 0.22
N ASP A 441 15.49 22.93 0.82
CA ASP A 441 15.54 24.33 0.42
C ASP A 441 16.35 25.07 1.51
N PRO A 442 17.60 25.51 1.27
CA PRO A 442 18.49 26.03 2.33
C PRO A 442 17.96 27.28 3.05
N ASN A 443 17.04 27.99 2.41
CA ASN A 443 16.41 29.20 2.92
C ASN A 443 15.09 28.90 3.66
N SER A 444 14.68 27.63 3.72
CA SER A 444 13.57 27.12 4.53
C SER A 444 14.06 26.25 5.69
N LYS A 445 13.32 26.25 6.79
CA LYS A 445 13.52 25.27 7.90
C LYS A 445 12.80 23.94 7.65
N GLN A 446 12.02 23.82 6.56
CA GLN A 446 11.32 22.60 6.19
C GLN A 446 12.15 21.78 5.22
N ILE A 447 12.51 20.56 5.65
CA ILE A 447 13.08 19.52 4.79
C ILE A 447 11.96 18.55 4.45
N LEU A 448 11.71 18.31 3.16
CA LEU A 448 10.72 17.34 2.72
C LEU A 448 11.40 15.98 2.57
N VAL A 449 11.04 15.03 3.44
CA VAL A 449 11.59 13.67 3.44
C VAL A 449 10.61 12.70 2.80
N ASN A 450 11.07 11.94 1.81
CA ASN A 450 10.35 10.83 1.20
C ASN A 450 10.90 9.48 1.70
N ASN A 451 10.48 9.09 2.91
CA ASN A 451 10.81 7.78 3.47
C ASN A 451 10.13 6.65 2.67
N THR A 452 10.93 5.96 1.84
CA THR A 452 10.53 4.84 0.97
C THR A 452 11.43 3.62 1.15
N GLY A 453 10.80 2.44 1.17
CA GLY A 453 11.47 1.16 1.41
C GLY A 453 11.75 0.87 2.89
N LEU A 454 12.78 0.06 3.14
CA LEU A 454 13.06 -0.58 4.45
C LEU A 454 13.75 0.32 5.49
N VAL A 455 14.15 1.54 5.11
CA VAL A 455 14.84 2.50 5.99
C VAL A 455 14.26 3.89 5.83
N ASN A 456 14.15 4.58 6.95
CA ASN A 456 13.84 6.00 7.04
C ASN A 456 15.14 6.80 7.11
N TYR A 457 15.13 8.02 6.58
CA TYR A 457 16.19 9.01 6.73
C TYR A 457 15.57 10.25 7.37
N ASP A 458 15.79 10.43 8.66
CA ASP A 458 15.25 11.55 9.42
C ASP A 458 16.22 12.74 9.30
N LEU A 459 15.80 13.79 8.58
CA LEU A 459 16.59 14.99 8.35
C LEU A 459 16.07 16.16 9.19
N THR A 460 16.99 16.81 9.91
CA THR A 460 16.71 17.95 10.78
C THR A 460 17.70 19.08 10.52
N GLN A 461 17.22 20.33 10.58
CA GLN A 461 18.07 21.52 10.54
C GLN A 461 17.99 22.24 11.89
N ASN A 462 19.14 22.56 12.50
CA ASN A 462 19.18 23.30 13.76
C ASN A 462 19.11 24.83 13.55
N GLN A 463 19.02 25.60 14.63
CA GLN A 463 18.90 27.06 14.57
C GLN A 463 20.08 27.77 13.88
N ASN A 464 21.25 27.12 13.77
CA ASN A 464 22.45 27.66 13.14
C ASN A 464 22.54 27.31 11.64
N GLY A 465 21.55 26.59 11.11
CA GLY A 465 21.51 26.11 9.72
C GLY A 465 22.12 24.73 9.51
N ASN A 466 22.72 24.11 10.53
CA ASN A 466 23.39 22.81 10.40
C ASN A 466 22.36 21.70 10.19
N ILE A 467 22.60 20.83 9.22
CA ILE A 467 21.75 19.70 8.84
C ILE A 467 22.33 18.42 9.45
N ARG A 468 21.47 17.63 10.11
CA ARG A 468 21.76 16.27 10.61
C ARG A 468 20.85 15.28 9.90
N ILE A 469 21.45 14.23 9.35
CA ILE A 469 20.77 13.07 8.75
C ILE A 469 20.90 11.89 9.73
N THR A 470 19.79 11.25 10.10
CA THR A 470 19.77 10.06 10.94
C THR A 470 19.07 8.93 10.19
N LYS A 471 19.79 7.85 9.84
CA LYS A 471 19.21 6.67 9.20
C LYS A 471 18.62 5.73 10.26
N SER A 472 17.36 5.33 10.11
CA SER A 472 16.65 4.45 11.05
C SER A 472 15.91 3.30 10.32
N PRO A 473 15.80 2.08 10.89
CA PRO A 473 15.06 0.99 10.24
C PRO A 473 13.55 1.24 10.25
N ASN A 474 12.90 1.15 9.09
CA ASN A 474 11.44 1.21 9.01
C ASN A 474 10.85 -0.15 9.41
N GLN A 475 10.56 -0.32 10.70
CA GLN A 475 10.07 -1.60 11.25
C GLN A 475 8.74 -2.06 10.66
N ALA A 476 7.88 -1.12 10.22
CA ALA A 476 6.61 -1.45 9.57
C ALA A 476 6.85 -2.00 8.15
N ALA A 477 7.70 -1.34 7.36
CA ALA A 477 8.16 -1.84 6.06
C ALA A 477 8.89 -3.19 6.16
N ILE A 478 9.75 -3.37 7.17
CA ILE A 478 10.46 -4.63 7.40
C ILE A 478 9.48 -5.76 7.75
N LYS A 479 8.42 -5.48 8.52
CA LYS A 479 7.32 -6.42 8.77
C LYS A 479 6.59 -6.78 7.47
N GLU A 480 6.18 -5.78 6.70
CA GLU A 480 5.46 -5.93 5.42
C GLU A 480 6.26 -6.75 4.38
N ALA A 481 7.55 -6.47 4.22
CA ALA A 481 8.45 -7.23 3.32
C ALA A 481 8.64 -8.68 3.78
N ASN A 482 8.78 -8.89 5.10
CA ASN A 482 8.91 -10.22 5.69
C ASN A 482 7.63 -11.07 5.53
N GLU A 483 6.45 -10.45 5.44
CA GLU A 483 5.18 -11.13 5.16
C GLU A 483 5.09 -11.60 3.71
N VAL A 484 5.53 -10.80 2.73
CA VAL A 484 5.62 -11.25 1.32
C VAL A 484 6.63 -12.38 1.13
N THR A 485 7.74 -12.42 1.88
CA THR A 485 8.60 -13.62 1.84
C THR A 485 7.97 -14.83 2.52
N SER A 486 7.15 -14.64 3.55
CA SER A 486 6.41 -15.72 4.21
C SER A 486 5.46 -16.38 3.21
N LEU A 487 4.62 -15.59 2.52
CA LEU A 487 3.76 -16.04 1.43
C LEU A 487 4.51 -16.93 0.42
N HIS A 488 5.68 -16.49 -0.05
CA HIS A 488 6.51 -17.26 -1.00
C HIS A 488 7.02 -18.60 -0.44
N THR A 489 7.30 -18.70 0.86
CA THR A 489 7.62 -20.00 1.48
C THR A 489 6.39 -20.86 1.74
N ASP A 490 5.30 -20.26 2.18
CA ASP A 490 4.15 -20.99 2.71
C ASP A 490 3.29 -21.58 1.58
N LEU A 491 3.29 -20.96 0.39
CA LEU A 491 2.75 -21.53 -0.86
C LEU A 491 3.35 -22.91 -1.21
N ASN A 492 4.57 -23.22 -0.78
CA ASN A 492 5.18 -24.54 -1.02
C ASN A 492 4.48 -25.67 -0.25
N HIS A 493 3.66 -25.37 0.77
CA HIS A 493 2.87 -26.38 1.50
C HIS A 493 1.86 -27.11 0.59
N VAL A 494 1.45 -26.53 -0.55
CA VAL A 494 0.57 -27.19 -1.54
C VAL A 494 1.30 -28.32 -2.29
N GLU A 495 2.61 -28.20 -2.49
CA GLU A 495 3.45 -29.24 -3.13
C GLU A 495 4.02 -30.24 -2.12
N MET A 496 4.00 -29.94 -0.82
CA MET A 496 4.32 -30.90 0.24
C MET A 496 3.27 -32.02 0.29
N ASN A 497 3.71 -33.26 0.53
CA ASN A 497 2.86 -34.44 0.49
C ASN A 497 3.52 -35.58 1.26
N ASN A 498 2.70 -36.34 2.00
CA ASN A 498 3.11 -37.62 2.59
C ASN A 498 2.61 -38.80 1.72
N LEU A 499 3.10 -40.00 2.02
CA LEU A 499 2.82 -41.23 1.28
C LEU A 499 1.32 -41.47 1.06
N ASN A 500 0.53 -41.45 2.14
CA ASN A 500 -0.89 -41.78 2.07
C ASN A 500 -1.71 -40.74 1.29
N LYS A 501 -1.39 -39.44 1.43
CA LYS A 501 -2.03 -38.37 0.63
C LYS A 501 -1.70 -38.52 -0.85
N ARG A 502 -0.44 -38.87 -1.19
CA ARG A 502 0.02 -39.05 -2.57
C ARG A 502 -0.54 -40.32 -3.24
N MET A 503 -0.37 -41.47 -2.58
CA MET A 503 -0.51 -42.81 -3.18
C MET A 503 -1.73 -43.61 -2.67
N GLY A 504 -2.34 -43.22 -1.56
CA GLY A 504 -3.32 -44.03 -0.83
C GLY A 504 -2.69 -45.22 -0.10
N GLU A 505 -3.48 -46.25 0.20
CA GLU A 505 -2.96 -47.49 0.79
C GLU A 505 -2.34 -48.41 -0.28
N LEU A 506 -1.02 -48.61 -0.18
CA LEU A 506 -0.26 -49.48 -1.06
C LEU A 506 -0.05 -50.90 -0.53
N ARG A 507 -0.21 -51.15 0.79
CA ARG A 507 0.12 -52.47 1.38
C ARG A 507 -0.78 -53.59 0.85
N GLY A 508 -0.17 -54.70 0.44
CA GLY A 508 -0.88 -55.88 -0.07
C GLY A 508 -1.55 -55.66 -1.43
N ILE A 509 -1.03 -54.76 -2.27
CA ILE A 509 -1.27 -54.79 -3.72
C ILE A 509 -0.37 -55.88 -4.32
N ASP A 510 -0.94 -56.75 -5.16
CA ASP A 510 -0.20 -57.77 -5.91
C ASP A 510 -0.21 -57.40 -7.40
N ALA A 511 0.89 -56.77 -7.85
CA ALA A 511 1.03 -56.19 -9.19
C ALA A 511 2.51 -55.96 -9.52
N ASN A 512 2.83 -55.80 -10.81
CA ASN A 512 4.18 -55.47 -11.26
C ASN A 512 4.34 -53.96 -11.58
N ALA A 513 3.25 -53.28 -11.90
CA ALA A 513 3.25 -51.84 -12.16
C ALA A 513 1.97 -51.17 -11.65
N GLY A 514 2.01 -49.84 -11.55
CA GLY A 514 0.81 -49.04 -11.27
C GLY A 514 0.84 -47.68 -11.93
N VAL A 515 -0.35 -47.20 -12.27
CA VAL A 515 -0.60 -45.82 -12.69
C VAL A 515 -1.60 -45.19 -11.73
N TRP A 516 -1.39 -43.93 -11.37
CA TRP A 516 -2.25 -43.25 -10.40
C TRP A 516 -2.44 -41.78 -10.74
N ALA A 517 -3.54 -41.23 -10.25
CA ALA A 517 -3.90 -39.82 -10.34
C ALA A 517 -4.41 -39.31 -8.99
N ARG A 518 -4.21 -38.03 -8.73
CA ARG A 518 -4.53 -37.34 -7.49
C ARG A 518 -5.03 -35.93 -7.78
N VAL A 519 -6.02 -35.50 -7.02
CA VAL A 519 -6.50 -34.12 -6.97
C VAL A 519 -6.55 -33.69 -5.51
N LEU A 520 -5.89 -32.59 -5.19
CA LEU A 520 -5.94 -31.90 -3.91
C LEU A 520 -6.52 -30.49 -4.16
N GLY A 521 -7.67 -30.18 -3.57
CA GLY A 521 -8.26 -28.84 -3.61
C GLY A 521 -8.40 -28.29 -2.19
N GLY A 522 -8.13 -27.01 -1.97
CA GLY A 522 -8.18 -26.47 -0.62
C GLY A 522 -8.02 -24.96 -0.52
N LYS A 523 -8.01 -24.49 0.73
CA LYS A 523 -7.77 -23.10 1.09
C LYS A 523 -6.87 -23.03 2.33
N GLY A 524 -6.06 -21.99 2.40
CA GLY A 524 -5.19 -21.70 3.53
C GLY A 524 -5.16 -20.21 3.83
N SER A 525 -4.78 -19.87 5.06
CA SER A 525 -4.75 -18.47 5.50
C SER A 525 -3.65 -18.20 6.52
N SER A 526 -3.28 -16.93 6.60
CA SER A 526 -2.42 -16.35 7.62
C SER A 526 -3.02 -15.03 8.10
N ASP A 527 -2.36 -14.35 9.05
CA ASP A 527 -2.73 -12.98 9.42
C ASP A 527 -2.68 -12.00 8.22
N SER A 528 -1.77 -12.24 7.26
CA SER A 528 -1.44 -11.31 6.17
C SER A 528 -2.11 -11.62 4.83
N TYR A 529 -2.53 -12.86 4.59
CA TYR A 529 -3.11 -13.29 3.30
C TYR A 529 -4.09 -14.46 3.46
N LYS A 530 -4.82 -14.74 2.38
CA LYS A 530 -5.55 -16.00 2.14
C LYS A 530 -5.18 -16.53 0.76
N HIS A 531 -5.28 -17.84 0.56
CA HIS A 531 -5.19 -18.44 -0.77
C HIS A 531 -6.15 -19.61 -0.95
N LYS A 532 -6.47 -19.90 -2.21
CA LYS A 532 -7.24 -21.06 -2.67
C LYS A 532 -6.38 -21.80 -3.68
N PHE A 533 -6.30 -23.13 -3.60
CA PHE A 533 -5.45 -23.92 -4.50
C PHE A 533 -6.16 -25.15 -5.06
N THR A 534 -5.76 -25.52 -6.28
CA THR A 534 -6.04 -26.82 -6.89
C THR A 534 -4.73 -27.40 -7.41
N HIS A 535 -4.39 -28.60 -6.96
CA HIS A 535 -3.20 -29.35 -7.30
C HIS A 535 -3.61 -30.69 -7.92
N ILE A 536 -3.21 -30.92 -9.16
CA ILE A 536 -3.41 -32.17 -9.90
C ILE A 536 -2.05 -32.85 -10.00
N GLN A 537 -2.00 -34.13 -9.65
CA GLN A 537 -0.79 -34.93 -9.70
C GLN A 537 -1.08 -36.29 -10.34
N THR A 538 -0.13 -36.83 -11.08
CA THR A 538 -0.20 -38.20 -11.60
C THR A 538 1.19 -38.84 -11.53
N GLY A 539 1.24 -40.17 -11.58
CA GLY A 539 2.49 -40.89 -11.64
C GLY A 539 2.32 -42.31 -12.16
N PHE A 540 3.47 -42.89 -12.47
CA PHE A 540 3.63 -44.28 -12.86
C PHE A 540 4.79 -44.87 -12.06
N ASP A 541 4.63 -46.10 -11.57
CA ASP A 541 5.65 -46.83 -10.84
C ASP A 541 5.72 -48.31 -11.27
N LYS A 542 6.91 -48.87 -11.07
CA LYS A 542 7.15 -50.31 -11.04
C LYS A 542 7.14 -50.76 -9.59
N GLN A 543 6.35 -51.79 -9.28
CA GLN A 543 6.42 -52.53 -8.02
C GLN A 543 7.50 -53.63 -8.15
N SER A 544 8.16 -53.98 -7.05
CA SER A 544 9.21 -55.00 -7.03
C SER A 544 9.26 -55.68 -5.67
N HIS A 545 8.82 -56.93 -5.66
CA HIS A 545 8.83 -57.81 -4.50
C HIS A 545 10.28 -58.11 -4.09
N LEU A 546 10.62 -57.82 -2.83
CA LEU A 546 11.87 -58.20 -2.17
C LEU A 546 11.56 -59.28 -1.11
N SER A 547 12.59 -59.89 -0.53
CA SER A 547 12.46 -61.00 0.43
C SER A 547 11.67 -60.70 1.72
N ASN A 548 11.40 -59.43 2.00
CA ASN A 548 10.77 -58.95 3.23
C ASN A 548 10.13 -57.54 3.08
N ALA A 549 9.92 -57.08 1.83
CA ALA A 549 9.43 -55.75 1.52
C ALA A 549 8.90 -55.60 0.08
N GLU A 550 7.93 -54.72 -0.10
CA GLU A 550 7.46 -54.22 -1.40
C GLU A 550 8.14 -52.89 -1.74
N LEU A 551 8.87 -52.84 -2.86
CA LEU A 551 9.54 -51.63 -3.35
C LEU A 551 8.82 -51.05 -4.58
N PHE A 552 8.23 -49.87 -4.42
CA PHE A 552 7.67 -49.06 -5.50
C PHE A 552 8.69 -48.02 -5.96
N THR A 553 8.98 -47.95 -7.26
CA THR A 553 9.89 -46.94 -7.84
C THR A 553 9.23 -46.29 -9.04
N GLY A 554 9.18 -44.96 -9.08
CA GLY A 554 8.35 -44.29 -10.08
C GLY A 554 8.65 -42.82 -10.34
N VAL A 555 7.90 -42.29 -11.31
CA VAL A 555 7.92 -40.91 -11.79
C VAL A 555 6.58 -40.24 -11.52
N THR A 556 6.60 -38.92 -11.28
CA THR A 556 5.38 -38.12 -11.07
C THR A 556 5.46 -36.77 -11.77
N VAL A 557 4.30 -36.25 -12.17
CA VAL A 557 4.11 -34.90 -12.74
C VAL A 557 3.02 -34.19 -11.94
N THR A 558 3.24 -32.91 -11.64
CA THR A 558 2.28 -32.04 -10.93
C THR A 558 1.88 -30.83 -11.78
N HIS A 559 0.65 -30.36 -11.59
CA HIS A 559 0.21 -29.03 -11.99
C HIS A 559 -0.57 -28.41 -10.84
N THR A 560 -0.21 -27.19 -10.46
CA THR A 560 -0.82 -26.45 -9.36
C THR A 560 -1.28 -25.08 -9.85
N SER A 561 -2.49 -24.68 -9.48
CA SER A 561 -2.99 -23.31 -9.63
C SER A 561 -3.43 -22.81 -8.26
N THR A 562 -2.91 -21.65 -7.86
CA THR A 562 -3.21 -21.03 -6.58
C THR A 562 -3.56 -19.56 -6.79
N ASP A 563 -4.69 -19.12 -6.25
CA ASP A 563 -5.15 -17.73 -6.26
C ASP A 563 -4.96 -17.11 -4.86
N ILE A 564 -4.41 -15.89 -4.79
CA ILE A 564 -3.97 -15.23 -3.55
C ILE A 564 -4.71 -13.90 -3.34
N GLU A 565 -5.23 -13.73 -2.12
CA GLU A 565 -5.91 -12.52 -1.63
C GLU A 565 -5.13 -11.94 -0.44
N GLY A 566 -4.48 -10.78 -0.63
CA GLY A 566 -3.67 -10.13 0.40
C GLY A 566 -4.48 -9.22 1.32
N LYS A 567 -4.32 -9.38 2.65
CA LYS A 567 -4.92 -8.51 3.67
C LYS A 567 -4.02 -7.31 4.02
N ILE A 568 -2.71 -7.51 3.96
CA ILE A 568 -1.67 -6.50 4.22
C ILE A 568 -0.91 -6.26 2.91
N GLY A 569 -0.58 -5.00 2.63
CA GLY A 569 0.09 -4.59 1.39
C GLY A 569 -0.67 -4.93 0.09
N SER A 570 -2.01 -5.08 0.18
CA SER A 570 -2.98 -5.48 -0.87
C SER A 570 -2.45 -6.45 -1.94
N THR A 571 -1.66 -7.44 -1.51
CA THR A 571 -0.92 -8.33 -2.41
C THR A 571 -1.85 -9.38 -3.01
N ASN A 572 -2.29 -9.15 -4.25
CA ASN A 572 -3.21 -10.03 -4.97
C ASN A 572 -2.49 -10.67 -6.16
N GLY A 573 -2.83 -11.91 -6.51
CA GLY A 573 -2.16 -12.59 -7.61
C GLY A 573 -2.57 -14.03 -7.86
N ASP A 574 -1.97 -14.62 -8.89
CA ASP A 574 -2.10 -16.04 -9.24
C ASP A 574 -0.72 -16.69 -9.43
N VAL A 575 -0.57 -17.92 -8.96
CA VAL A 575 0.63 -18.74 -9.16
C VAL A 575 0.23 -20.04 -9.85
N LYS A 576 0.80 -20.27 -11.03
CA LYS A 576 0.57 -21.46 -11.86
C LYS A 576 1.88 -22.24 -12.02
N SER A 577 1.94 -23.42 -11.43
CA SER A 577 3.13 -24.24 -11.36
C SER A 577 3.00 -25.55 -12.12
N ILE A 578 4.11 -26.05 -12.65
CA ILE A 578 4.23 -27.37 -13.28
C ILE A 578 5.49 -28.04 -12.73
N GLY A 579 5.36 -29.28 -12.25
CA GLY A 579 6.47 -30.01 -11.65
C GLY A 579 6.64 -31.42 -12.20
N ALA A 580 7.83 -31.97 -12.02
CA ALA A 580 8.19 -33.34 -12.31
C ALA A 580 9.09 -33.90 -11.19
N GLY A 581 9.06 -35.20 -10.96
CA GLY A 581 9.85 -35.82 -9.90
C GLY A 581 9.92 -37.33 -9.96
N VAL A 582 10.70 -37.88 -9.05
CA VAL A 582 10.93 -39.32 -8.83
C VAL A 582 10.67 -39.68 -7.38
N TYR A 583 10.23 -40.91 -7.12
CA TYR A 583 10.04 -41.43 -5.77
C TYR A 583 10.43 -42.90 -5.66
N ALA A 584 10.80 -43.29 -4.45
CA ALA A 584 10.99 -44.68 -4.05
C ALA A 584 10.32 -44.90 -2.68
N THR A 585 9.41 -45.87 -2.63
CA THR A 585 8.64 -46.24 -1.43
C THR A 585 8.88 -47.71 -1.11
N ALA A 586 9.38 -48.02 0.09
CA ALA A 586 9.56 -49.38 0.58
C ALA A 586 8.59 -49.66 1.74
N LEU A 587 7.78 -50.71 1.61
CA LEU A 587 6.85 -51.18 2.64
C LEU A 587 7.34 -52.54 3.14
N PHE A 588 7.61 -52.68 4.44
CA PHE A 588 8.15 -53.91 5.02
C PHE A 588 7.06 -54.72 5.71
N ASP A 589 7.19 -56.05 5.69
CA ASP A 589 6.16 -56.98 6.20
C ASP A 589 5.89 -56.83 7.70
N ASN A 590 6.86 -56.33 8.46
CA ASN A 590 6.72 -56.01 9.89
C ASN A 590 5.85 -54.76 10.17
N GLY A 591 5.45 -54.02 9.13
CA GLY A 591 4.64 -52.80 9.22
C GLY A 591 5.43 -51.50 9.05
N PHE A 592 6.77 -51.54 9.08
CA PHE A 592 7.62 -50.38 8.79
C PHE A 592 7.47 -49.91 7.35
N TYR A 593 7.66 -48.62 7.10
CA TYR A 593 7.83 -48.08 5.76
C TYR A 593 8.84 -46.93 5.70
N LEU A 594 9.39 -46.74 4.50
CA LEU A 594 10.20 -45.60 4.10
C LEU A 594 9.63 -45.07 2.78
N ASP A 595 9.29 -43.79 2.72
CA ASP A 595 8.98 -43.08 1.48
C ASP A 595 10.03 -41.99 1.22
N THR A 596 10.43 -41.84 -0.05
CA THR A 596 11.38 -40.81 -0.48
C THR A 596 10.93 -40.22 -1.79
N ILE A 597 11.00 -38.89 -1.93
CA ILE A 597 10.55 -38.17 -3.13
C ILE A 597 11.44 -36.96 -3.42
N ALA A 598 11.85 -36.80 -4.68
CA ALA A 598 12.53 -35.62 -5.18
C ALA A 598 11.70 -34.98 -6.31
N LYS A 599 11.42 -33.67 -6.24
CA LYS A 599 10.69 -32.92 -7.27
C LYS A 599 11.40 -31.64 -7.66
N TYR A 600 11.31 -31.30 -8.94
CA TYR A 600 11.56 -29.96 -9.47
C TYR A 600 10.22 -29.36 -9.93
N VAL A 601 9.92 -28.14 -9.53
CA VAL A 601 8.69 -27.42 -9.88
C VAL A 601 9.06 -26.06 -10.46
N LYS A 602 8.56 -25.73 -11.66
CA LYS A 602 8.59 -24.36 -12.20
C LYS A 602 7.31 -23.65 -11.77
N ASN A 603 7.45 -22.47 -11.20
CA ASN A 603 6.35 -21.59 -10.79
C ASN A 603 6.29 -20.37 -11.73
N ASN A 604 5.10 -20.05 -12.23
CA ASN A 604 4.84 -18.80 -12.96
C ASN A 604 3.96 -17.94 -12.07
N HIS A 605 4.42 -16.74 -11.74
CA HIS A 605 3.77 -15.84 -10.79
C HIS A 605 3.20 -14.62 -11.51
N LYS A 606 2.03 -14.18 -11.09
CA LYS A 606 1.44 -12.88 -11.42
C LYS A 606 1.02 -12.20 -10.14
N PHE A 607 1.56 -11.03 -9.83
CA PHE A 607 1.21 -10.29 -8.62
C PHE A 607 1.11 -8.78 -8.86
N ASP A 608 0.18 -8.16 -8.14
CA ASP A 608 0.24 -6.76 -7.78
C ASP A 608 0.67 -6.66 -6.32
N TYR A 609 1.78 -5.98 -6.04
CA TYR A 609 2.18 -5.59 -4.69
C TYR A 609 1.82 -4.13 -4.45
N ALA A 610 1.35 -3.80 -3.24
CA ALA A 610 0.97 -2.46 -2.83
C ALA A 610 1.52 -2.17 -1.44
N PHE A 611 2.84 -2.02 -1.33
CA PHE A 611 3.53 -1.90 -0.05
C PHE A 611 3.24 -0.54 0.59
N LYS A 612 2.30 -0.53 1.54
CA LYS A 612 1.80 0.67 2.22
C LYS A 612 2.85 1.26 3.15
N GLU A 613 3.59 0.42 3.86
CA GLU A 613 4.55 0.84 4.88
C GLU A 613 5.92 1.16 4.27
N MET A 614 6.25 0.55 3.12
CA MET A 614 7.37 0.98 2.26
C MET A 614 7.02 2.17 1.35
N LYS A 615 5.73 2.45 1.12
CA LYS A 615 5.21 3.38 0.10
C LYS A 615 5.69 3.04 -1.32
N LEU A 616 5.63 1.76 -1.70
CA LEU A 616 6.06 1.27 -3.01
C LEU A 616 4.99 0.39 -3.66
N ASP A 617 4.65 0.69 -4.91
CA ASP A 617 3.80 -0.17 -5.73
C ASP A 617 4.64 -0.89 -6.78
N PHE A 618 4.44 -2.20 -6.91
CA PHE A 618 4.96 -3.01 -8.02
C PHE A 618 3.77 -3.70 -8.69
N LYS A 619 3.29 -3.14 -9.81
CA LYS A 619 2.04 -3.57 -10.46
C LYS A 619 2.29 -4.52 -11.63
N SER A 620 1.30 -5.36 -11.91
CA SER A 620 1.25 -6.29 -13.04
C SER A 620 2.52 -7.15 -13.21
N GLN A 621 3.19 -7.47 -12.09
CA GLN A 621 4.48 -8.14 -12.08
C GLN A 621 4.30 -9.60 -12.52
N GLN A 622 4.98 -9.99 -13.60
CA GLN A 622 4.94 -11.35 -14.14
C GLN A 622 6.36 -11.92 -14.18
N TYR A 623 6.60 -13.00 -13.44
CA TYR A 623 7.93 -13.57 -13.26
C TYR A 623 7.89 -15.09 -13.05
N HIS A 624 9.06 -15.71 -13.10
CA HIS A 624 9.22 -17.15 -12.94
C HIS A 624 10.17 -17.46 -11.78
N THR A 625 9.83 -18.46 -10.98
CA THR A 625 10.80 -19.11 -10.08
C THR A 625 10.82 -20.61 -10.33
N HIS A 626 11.78 -21.30 -9.73
CA HIS A 626 11.73 -22.75 -9.61
C HIS A 626 12.01 -23.18 -8.17
N SER A 627 11.48 -24.34 -7.81
CA SER A 627 11.53 -24.92 -6.47
C SER A 627 12.02 -26.36 -6.57
N PHE A 628 13.01 -26.73 -5.76
CA PHE A 628 13.44 -28.10 -5.57
C PHE A 628 12.96 -28.62 -4.22
N TYR A 629 12.39 -29.83 -4.21
CA TYR A 629 11.85 -30.51 -3.05
C TYR A 629 12.58 -31.84 -2.87
N LEU A 630 12.97 -32.16 -1.64
CA LEU A 630 13.45 -33.48 -1.25
C LEU A 630 12.76 -33.87 0.07
N GLY A 631 11.87 -34.86 0.00
CA GLY A 631 11.13 -35.39 1.15
C GLY A 631 11.59 -36.80 1.50
N GLY A 632 11.66 -37.08 2.80
CA GLY A 632 11.81 -38.43 3.35
C GLY A 632 10.85 -38.63 4.52
N GLU A 633 10.03 -39.68 4.45
CA GLU A 633 9.07 -40.07 5.47
C GLU A 633 9.33 -41.51 5.93
N VAL A 634 9.21 -41.78 7.22
CA VAL A 634 9.21 -43.12 7.80
C VAL A 634 8.03 -43.30 8.75
N GLY A 635 7.58 -44.53 8.93
CA GLY A 635 6.58 -44.85 9.94
C GLY A 635 6.48 -46.35 10.20
N TYR A 636 5.75 -46.74 11.24
CA TYR A 636 5.63 -48.14 11.66
C TYR A 636 4.19 -48.48 12.03
N ARG A 637 3.57 -49.42 11.30
CA ARG A 637 2.19 -49.83 11.55
C ARG A 637 2.10 -50.96 12.58
N PHE A 638 1.66 -50.62 13.79
CA PHE A 638 1.26 -51.58 14.82
C PHE A 638 -0.17 -52.06 14.53
N ASN A 639 -0.32 -53.29 14.08
CA ASN A 639 -1.64 -53.89 13.80
C ASN A 639 -2.32 -54.34 15.11
N LEU A 640 -3.61 -54.03 15.25
CA LEU A 640 -4.44 -54.25 16.42
C LEU A 640 -5.75 -54.95 16.00
N GLY A 641 -5.64 -56.21 15.58
CA GLY A 641 -6.74 -56.96 14.97
C GLY A 641 -7.13 -56.35 13.61
N SER A 642 -8.38 -55.90 13.46
CA SER A 642 -8.83 -55.16 12.27
C SER A 642 -8.53 -53.66 12.32
N GLY A 643 -7.94 -53.16 13.40
CA GLY A 643 -7.42 -51.80 13.52
C GLY A 643 -5.90 -51.72 13.39
N TYR A 644 -5.36 -50.51 13.34
CA TYR A 644 -3.93 -50.24 13.50
C TYR A 644 -3.66 -48.87 14.12
N VAL A 645 -2.44 -48.70 14.64
CA VAL A 645 -1.84 -47.39 14.97
C VAL A 645 -0.50 -47.29 14.23
N GLU A 646 -0.27 -46.17 13.55
CA GLU A 646 0.90 -45.91 12.71
C GLU A 646 1.50 -44.55 13.07
N PRO A 647 2.46 -44.48 14.02
CA PRO A 647 3.35 -43.33 14.16
C PRO A 647 4.18 -43.10 12.89
N GLN A 648 4.41 -41.83 12.58
CA GLN A 648 5.06 -41.33 11.37
C GLN A 648 6.02 -40.18 11.71
N ALA A 649 7.13 -40.09 11.00
CA ALA A 649 8.09 -38.99 11.05
C ALA A 649 8.54 -38.62 9.63
N GLU A 650 8.58 -37.33 9.31
CA GLU A 650 8.89 -36.83 7.97
C GLU A 650 9.79 -35.59 8.05
N VAL A 651 10.70 -35.46 7.09
CA VAL A 651 11.51 -34.26 6.86
C VAL A 651 11.43 -33.88 5.38
N ILE A 652 11.09 -32.62 5.11
CA ILE A 652 11.03 -32.04 3.76
C ILE A 652 12.02 -30.88 3.67
N TYR A 653 13.02 -31.00 2.80
CA TYR A 653 13.84 -29.88 2.36
C TYR A 653 13.22 -29.22 1.14
N VAL A 654 13.14 -27.89 1.14
CA VAL A 654 12.69 -27.06 0.01
C VAL A 654 13.70 -25.96 -0.26
N LYS A 655 14.03 -25.75 -1.54
CA LYS A 655 14.87 -24.63 -2.00
C LYS A 655 14.18 -23.92 -3.15
N ASN A 656 14.01 -22.60 -3.04
CA ASN A 656 13.41 -21.76 -4.07
C ASN A 656 14.47 -20.90 -4.78
N SER A 657 14.25 -20.59 -6.05
CA SER A 657 15.09 -19.65 -6.78
C SER A 657 14.78 -18.20 -6.41
N GLN A 658 15.75 -17.31 -6.65
CA GLN A 658 15.56 -15.87 -6.58
C GLN A 658 14.55 -15.38 -7.63
N ALA A 659 13.88 -14.27 -7.34
CA ALA A 659 13.14 -13.44 -8.30
C ALA A 659 13.64 -11.98 -8.19
N ASN A 660 13.69 -11.29 -9.33
CA ASN A 660 14.04 -9.87 -9.43
C ASN A 660 12.88 -9.14 -10.10
N LEU A 661 12.41 -8.06 -9.48
CA LEU A 661 11.30 -7.23 -9.92
C LEU A 661 11.75 -5.76 -9.94
N ALA A 662 11.20 -4.98 -10.86
CA ALA A 662 11.50 -3.56 -10.99
C ALA A 662 10.25 -2.82 -11.45
N ASP A 663 9.92 -1.72 -10.77
CA ASP A 663 8.81 -0.84 -11.11
C ASP A 663 9.13 0.59 -10.64
N ASN A 664 8.71 1.60 -11.39
CA ASN A 664 8.92 3.04 -11.11
C ASN A 664 10.34 3.44 -10.65
N GLY A 665 11.38 2.74 -11.13
CA GLY A 665 12.79 2.97 -10.78
C GLY A 665 13.29 2.22 -9.54
N HIS A 666 12.39 1.66 -8.73
CA HIS A 666 12.72 0.83 -7.56
C HIS A 666 12.99 -0.63 -7.95
N LYS A 667 13.72 -1.35 -7.09
CA LYS A 667 14.13 -2.74 -7.31
C LYS A 667 13.77 -3.61 -6.11
N LEU A 668 13.00 -4.67 -6.34
CA LEU A 668 12.64 -5.66 -5.35
C LEU A 668 13.26 -7.01 -5.72
N THR A 669 14.09 -7.58 -4.83
CA THR A 669 14.75 -8.87 -5.04
C THR A 669 14.34 -9.84 -3.94
N ILE A 670 13.50 -10.82 -4.28
CA ILE A 670 13.16 -11.93 -3.39
C ILE A 670 14.27 -12.96 -3.56
N LYS A 671 15.14 -13.13 -2.55
CA LYS A 671 16.32 -14.01 -2.65
C LYS A 671 15.92 -15.48 -2.70
N ALA A 672 16.85 -16.30 -3.18
CA ALA A 672 16.71 -17.75 -3.15
C ALA A 672 16.61 -18.24 -1.69
N SER A 673 15.42 -18.71 -1.29
CA SER A 673 15.16 -19.19 0.07
C SER A 673 15.41 -20.68 0.23
N ASN A 674 15.67 -21.11 1.47
CA ASN A 674 15.61 -22.53 1.83
C ASN A 674 14.83 -22.76 3.13
N GLY A 675 14.15 -23.91 3.16
CA GLY A 675 13.37 -24.39 4.28
C GLY A 675 13.67 -25.87 4.54
N LEU A 676 13.59 -26.26 5.81
CA LEU A 676 13.62 -27.64 6.26
C LEU A 676 12.44 -27.79 7.22
N VAL A 677 11.43 -28.54 6.82
CA VAL A 677 10.19 -28.74 7.58
C VAL A 677 10.19 -30.14 8.17
N GLY A 678 9.94 -30.25 9.47
CA GLY A 678 9.70 -31.53 10.14
C GLY A 678 8.20 -31.76 10.31
N ARG A 679 7.78 -33.04 10.29
CA ARG A 679 6.49 -33.49 10.78
C ARG A 679 6.67 -34.74 11.65
N LEU A 680 5.94 -34.79 12.76
CA LEU A 680 5.65 -36.01 13.51
C LEU A 680 4.14 -36.20 13.50
N GLY A 681 3.67 -37.44 13.57
CA GLY A 681 2.24 -37.71 13.69
C GLY A 681 1.91 -39.15 14.01
N VAL A 682 0.63 -39.41 14.28
CA VAL A 682 0.10 -40.76 14.52
C VAL A 682 -1.23 -40.88 13.80
N ASN A 683 -1.33 -41.88 12.92
CA ASN A 683 -2.58 -42.28 12.29
C ASN A 683 -3.16 -43.50 13.01
N ALA A 684 -4.46 -43.49 13.29
CA ALA A 684 -5.21 -44.66 13.74
C ALA A 684 -6.25 -45.02 12.69
N GLY A 685 -6.35 -46.30 12.34
CA GLY A 685 -7.27 -46.77 11.30
C GLY A 685 -7.97 -48.08 11.64
N LYS A 686 -9.10 -48.32 10.97
CA LYS A 686 -9.87 -49.56 11.07
C LYS A 686 -10.36 -50.00 9.70
N THR A 687 -10.12 -51.28 9.40
CA THR A 687 -10.52 -51.92 8.15
C THR A 687 -11.84 -52.67 8.32
N PHE A 688 -12.70 -52.52 7.32
CA PHE A 688 -14.00 -53.16 7.18
C PHE A 688 -14.01 -53.92 5.85
N GLU A 689 -14.56 -55.12 5.83
CA GLU A 689 -14.74 -55.90 4.60
C GLU A 689 -16.19 -55.74 4.11
N ILE A 690 -16.34 -55.36 2.84
CA ILE A 690 -17.62 -54.97 2.23
C ILE A 690 -17.78 -55.82 0.96
N GLY A 691 -18.28 -57.04 1.15
CA GLY A 691 -18.30 -58.06 0.09
C GLY A 691 -16.88 -58.48 -0.29
N GLN A 692 -16.48 -58.22 -1.54
CA GLN A 692 -15.11 -58.48 -2.03
C GLN A 692 -14.18 -57.26 -1.85
N SER A 693 -14.71 -56.08 -1.52
CA SER A 693 -13.94 -54.85 -1.35
C SER A 693 -13.50 -54.66 0.10
N LYS A 694 -12.36 -53.97 0.31
CA LYS A 694 -11.88 -53.61 1.66
C LYS A 694 -11.86 -52.09 1.81
N ALA A 695 -12.40 -51.58 2.91
CA ALA A 695 -12.48 -50.16 3.20
C ALA A 695 -11.83 -49.86 4.56
N THR A 696 -10.84 -48.98 4.57
CA THR A 696 -10.07 -48.60 5.77
C THR A 696 -10.34 -47.14 6.09
N ALA A 697 -11.18 -46.88 7.08
CA ALA A 697 -11.37 -45.54 7.63
C ALA A 697 -10.23 -45.23 8.59
N TRP A 698 -9.68 -44.03 8.55
CA TRP A 698 -8.54 -43.62 9.37
C TRP A 698 -8.65 -42.14 9.77
N ALA A 699 -8.05 -41.81 10.91
CA ALA A 699 -7.89 -40.45 11.39
C ALA A 699 -6.44 -40.23 11.83
N GLY A 700 -5.96 -38.99 11.70
CA GLY A 700 -4.58 -38.62 11.98
C GLY A 700 -4.49 -37.35 12.81
N ILE A 701 -3.49 -37.32 13.69
CA ILE A 701 -3.04 -36.09 14.34
C ILE A 701 -1.55 -35.93 14.12
N GLY A 702 -1.12 -34.72 13.81
CA GLY A 702 0.28 -34.40 13.53
C GLY A 702 0.72 -33.06 14.08
N TYR A 703 2.03 -32.87 14.16
CA TYR A 703 2.69 -31.62 14.47
C TYR A 703 3.75 -31.35 13.40
N GLN A 704 3.66 -30.22 12.72
CA GLN A 704 4.55 -29.80 11.64
C GLN A 704 5.24 -28.49 12.04
N TRP A 705 6.55 -28.37 11.82
CA TRP A 705 7.33 -27.19 12.21
C TRP A 705 8.52 -26.90 11.29
N ASP A 706 8.92 -25.63 11.20
CA ASP A 706 10.16 -25.24 10.53
C ASP A 706 11.39 -25.64 11.40
N ILE A 707 12.11 -26.68 10.99
CA ILE A 707 13.44 -27.02 11.54
C ILE A 707 14.43 -25.91 11.17
N ALA A 708 14.37 -25.42 9.93
CA ALA A 708 15.09 -24.23 9.47
C ALA A 708 14.27 -23.47 8.43
N LYS A 709 14.34 -22.14 8.43
CA LYS A 709 13.74 -21.25 7.45
C LYS A 709 14.68 -20.06 7.26
N ARG A 710 15.07 -19.76 6.03
CA ARG A 710 15.87 -18.58 5.67
C ARG A 710 15.24 -17.90 4.46
N ASN A 711 14.56 -16.80 4.72
CA ASN A 711 14.06 -15.89 3.70
C ASN A 711 14.81 -14.57 3.77
N GLU A 712 15.01 -13.94 2.62
CA GLU A 712 15.60 -12.61 2.51
C GLU A 712 14.96 -11.87 1.32
N ILE A 713 14.71 -10.59 1.49
CA ILE A 713 14.19 -9.71 0.44
C ILE A 713 14.92 -8.37 0.47
N LEU A 714 15.39 -7.92 -0.69
CA LEU A 714 16.07 -6.64 -0.82
C LEU A 714 15.15 -5.63 -1.51
N VAL A 715 15.08 -4.43 -0.96
CA VAL A 715 14.42 -3.26 -1.54
C VAL A 715 15.49 -2.20 -1.74
N ASP A 716 15.79 -1.86 -3.00
CA ASP A 716 16.82 -0.90 -3.38
C ASP A 716 18.16 -1.13 -2.66
N GLY A 717 18.67 -2.37 -2.75
CA GLY A 717 19.92 -2.80 -2.12
C GLY A 717 19.84 -3.11 -0.62
N ILE A 718 18.93 -2.48 0.12
CA ILE A 718 18.73 -2.71 1.56
C ILE A 718 18.04 -4.07 1.78
N SER A 719 18.53 -4.89 2.72
CA SER A 719 18.00 -6.22 3.02
C SER A 719 17.07 -6.24 4.24
N ALA A 720 15.98 -7.00 4.14
CA ALA A 720 15.20 -7.51 5.26
C ALA A 720 15.25 -9.05 5.25
N SER A 721 15.58 -9.66 6.39
CA SER A 721 15.63 -11.11 6.54
C SER A 721 14.51 -11.62 7.45
N ASN A 722 13.98 -12.80 7.10
CA ASN A 722 12.95 -13.49 7.86
C ASN A 722 13.34 -14.95 8.08
N SER A 723 13.80 -15.24 9.30
CA SER A 723 14.06 -16.59 9.80
C SER A 723 13.03 -17.01 10.86
N LYS A 724 11.87 -16.33 10.94
CA LYS A 724 10.81 -16.63 11.92
C LYS A 724 10.08 -17.91 11.52
N LYS A 725 10.50 -19.01 12.15
CA LYS A 725 9.85 -20.33 12.11
C LYS A 725 8.35 -20.26 12.38
N ASP A 726 7.58 -21.12 11.73
CA ASP A 726 6.19 -21.44 12.05
C ASP A 726 6.04 -22.91 12.49
N ALA A 727 4.95 -23.21 13.20
CA ALA A 727 4.61 -24.56 13.61
C ALA A 727 3.10 -24.71 13.85
N ARG A 728 2.52 -25.86 13.46
CA ARG A 728 1.06 -26.09 13.45
C ARG A 728 0.71 -27.53 13.79
N MET A 729 -0.46 -27.72 14.40
CA MET A 729 -1.07 -29.03 14.60
C MET A 729 -1.91 -29.38 13.38
N LEU A 730 -1.71 -30.56 12.81
CA LEU A 730 -2.46 -31.12 11.68
C LEU A 730 -3.53 -32.08 12.19
N MET A 731 -4.69 -32.08 11.54
CA MET A 731 -5.80 -32.98 11.81
C MET A 731 -6.31 -33.56 10.49
N ASP A 732 -6.19 -34.87 10.33
CA ASP A 732 -6.55 -35.62 9.13
C ASP A 732 -7.72 -36.58 9.40
N LEU A 733 -8.61 -36.75 8.42
CA LEU A 733 -9.66 -37.78 8.41
C LEU A 733 -9.78 -38.36 7.00
N GLY A 734 -9.80 -39.68 6.84
CA GLY A 734 -9.84 -40.29 5.51
C GLY A 734 -10.37 -41.72 5.44
N LEU A 735 -10.46 -42.18 4.20
CA LEU A 735 -11.00 -43.47 3.80
C LEU A 735 -10.21 -44.00 2.59
N ASN A 736 -9.56 -45.14 2.75
CA ASN A 736 -8.92 -45.87 1.66
C ASN A 736 -9.78 -47.08 1.28
N ILE A 737 -10.15 -47.21 0.01
CA ILE A 737 -11.02 -48.27 -0.52
C ILE A 737 -10.23 -49.06 -1.57
N ARG A 738 -10.09 -50.37 -1.35
CA ARG A 738 -9.74 -51.32 -2.41
C ARG A 738 -11.02 -51.91 -2.97
N ALA A 739 -11.39 -51.49 -4.18
CA ALA A 739 -12.59 -51.97 -4.87
C ALA A 739 -12.41 -53.41 -5.36
N ASN A 740 -11.23 -53.73 -5.89
CA ASN A 740 -10.74 -55.05 -6.29
C ASN A 740 -9.20 -55.03 -6.30
N ASP A 741 -8.56 -56.15 -6.65
CA ASP A 741 -7.10 -56.32 -6.61
C ASP A 741 -6.31 -55.28 -7.42
N LYS A 742 -6.94 -54.70 -8.46
CA LYS A 742 -6.33 -53.70 -9.34
C LYS A 742 -6.64 -52.25 -8.95
N LEU A 743 -7.81 -51.99 -8.37
CA LEU A 743 -8.33 -50.63 -8.17
C LEU A 743 -8.39 -50.22 -6.69
N SER A 744 -7.54 -49.25 -6.33
CA SER A 744 -7.55 -48.54 -5.04
C SER A 744 -7.98 -47.07 -5.22
N ILE A 745 -8.70 -46.54 -4.24
CA ILE A 745 -9.16 -45.15 -4.16
C ILE A 745 -8.89 -44.63 -2.74
N GLY A 746 -8.26 -43.47 -2.59
CA GLY A 746 -8.08 -42.79 -1.31
C GLY A 746 -8.82 -41.45 -1.29
N LEU A 747 -9.49 -41.15 -0.18
CA LEU A 747 -10.16 -39.87 0.09
C LEU A 747 -9.71 -39.37 1.47
N SER A 748 -9.37 -38.09 1.62
CA SER A 748 -9.13 -37.49 2.93
C SER A 748 -9.41 -36.00 2.99
N LEU A 749 -9.65 -35.52 4.21
CA LEU A 749 -9.78 -34.13 4.61
C LEU A 749 -8.62 -33.79 5.54
N GLU A 750 -8.06 -32.58 5.41
CA GLU A 750 -7.07 -32.03 6.34
C GLU A 750 -7.43 -30.60 6.74
N GLY A 751 -7.24 -30.27 8.01
CA GLY A 751 -7.14 -28.89 8.50
C GLY A 751 -5.97 -28.74 9.48
N SER A 752 -5.53 -27.51 9.72
CA SER A 752 -4.50 -27.21 10.73
C SER A 752 -4.86 -26.05 11.63
N VAL A 753 -4.25 -26.03 12.82
CA VAL A 753 -4.42 -24.96 13.83
C VAL A 753 -3.10 -24.59 14.51
N PHE A 754 -3.11 -23.45 15.19
CA PHE A 754 -2.00 -22.85 15.97
C PHE A 754 -0.80 -22.31 15.18
N GLY A 755 -0.72 -22.53 13.85
CA GLY A 755 0.28 -21.88 13.00
C GLY A 755 -0.04 -20.42 12.69
N LYS A 756 0.96 -19.67 12.23
CA LYS A 756 0.83 -18.35 11.58
C LYS A 756 0.25 -18.49 10.19
N TYR A 757 0.62 -19.57 9.48
CA TYR A 757 -0.10 -20.09 8.34
C TYR A 757 -0.83 -21.38 8.75
N ASN A 758 -2.08 -21.53 8.31
CA ASN A 758 -2.86 -22.75 8.45
C ASN A 758 -3.53 -23.18 7.15
N THR A 759 -3.71 -24.48 6.99
CA THR A 759 -4.66 -25.05 6.03
C THR A 759 -6.05 -24.97 6.68
N ASP A 760 -6.88 -24.01 6.27
CA ASP A 760 -8.26 -23.87 6.75
C ASP A 760 -9.06 -25.17 6.54
N LEU A 761 -8.95 -25.73 5.34
CA LEU A 761 -9.49 -27.02 4.91
C LEU A 761 -8.87 -27.39 3.55
N SER A 762 -8.47 -28.64 3.39
CA SER A 762 -8.22 -29.25 2.08
C SER A 762 -8.93 -30.59 1.93
N VAL A 763 -9.21 -30.96 0.68
CA VAL A 763 -9.84 -32.20 0.25
C VAL A 763 -8.89 -32.88 -0.73
N ASN A 764 -8.44 -34.09 -0.39
CA ASN A 764 -7.51 -34.88 -1.16
C ASN A 764 -8.22 -36.14 -1.68
N SER A 765 -8.09 -36.42 -2.97
CA SER A 765 -8.59 -37.62 -3.62
C SER A 765 -7.47 -38.24 -4.45
N ASN A 766 -7.26 -39.55 -4.36
CA ASN A 766 -6.36 -40.30 -5.22
C ASN A 766 -7.00 -41.60 -5.72
N ILE A 767 -6.53 -42.07 -6.88
CA ILE A 767 -6.99 -43.29 -7.53
C ILE A 767 -5.77 -43.99 -8.14
N ARG A 768 -5.63 -45.29 -7.91
CA ARG A 768 -4.55 -46.13 -8.40
C ARG A 768 -5.11 -47.34 -9.14
N TYR A 769 -4.57 -47.61 -10.32
CA TYR A 769 -4.77 -48.83 -11.07
C TYR A 769 -3.45 -49.61 -11.16
N SER A 770 -3.43 -50.81 -10.58
CA SER A 770 -2.26 -51.70 -10.51
C SER A 770 -2.46 -52.92 -11.42
N PHE A 771 -1.39 -53.40 -12.08
CA PHE A 771 -1.49 -54.42 -13.12
C PHE A 771 -0.22 -55.25 -13.34
#